data_AF-A0A177F8I8-F1
#
_entry.id   AF-A0A177F8I8-F1
#
_cell.length_a   1.000
_cell.length_b   1.000
_cell.length_c   1.000
_cell.angle_alpha   90.00
_cell.angle_beta   90.00
_cell.angle_gamma   90.00
#
_symmetry.space_group_name_H-M   'P 1'
#
loop_
_entity.id
_entity.type
_entity.pdbx_description
1 polymer ?
#
loop_
_entity_poly.entity_id
_entity_poly.type
_entity_poly.pdbx_seq_one_letter_code
_entity_poly.pdbx_strand_id
1 'polypeptide(L)'
;MATAPAPPPRTKLGQHRLLCPNAPILVSPVCLGAMGFGQRLWGAAMGGCNKETSYEILDRFHDAGGNFIDTANFYMGGESEEWLGDWMADRGVRDQMIIATKFALPFKFPEQFPEGTITSNFGGANRKSLRLSLAESLQRMRTDYVDILYVHAWDGVTNIPELMRSLDDVVKQGKVLYLGISNWPAWLVVKANDYARQHCLTPFVVYEGLWNVVARDIERDIVPMCKAEGMAITVWEAMGAGKFKTKAEKAEKGGRPAYDLSGKGLEAYERATAALERVAKRKGTNAVGVALRYVTLKEPYVFPIIGCRKIEQLQANIENLSVKLSEDDMREIEEAVPIDLGYPHAFLSGLADKHVGPTRPSKLEVRWGGFEGVEEPKLLSTQQVANTSQSEQDADDFNLHADRKCQIFPTSRLDAGESRICEQLRAALPPYNALRQCFSGDTKWWDFWHIKTFGPDAPKESILQFLERVYMIGTPIELGFLVSSYGRHHAAEASEYLAVVDRLVLASDRFARSVEGLLLAVFHAKVYLDNLHRNYSSSHRRSAAWWTLYLGDRFLSILLGLPYSISDNSFIVTYASETSQLGYATLPFAIRLGMITGRVIDQVQSRKGPKFSEIVDIDDELTTLASTKPRHWWDHKITADACSTDLNESRERLICQTQYFLTRIYLHLPYLLKSPTSHLYVSSRLTAIESARELLKRYQVLRSYVDGSPIFDCQSLDFVGFMAAVILVVAAFCGSGDHLLPDDMELSNETLKTLQRVAENRVNGLARQCQKTLATLLVLAQEEDSLNCAVPPRIKIPYFGTLYVALERHLKSSSLKTSRDHGSSPAYPGCLVNSSSSGMPSADLNPQSPKITYEGMYSFDSDLPWAQDEFQAVSGSLDFMTDLDQGWESFFNSQASSEMPSAESLFFD
;
A
#
# COMPACT_ATOMS: atom_id res chain seq x y z
N MET A 1 -10.55 -32.83 -15.27
CA MET A 1 -10.91 -33.99 -14.42
C MET A 1 -12.13 -33.59 -13.61
N ALA A 2 -13.31 -34.17 -13.87
CA ALA A 2 -14.47 -33.92 -13.03
C ALA A 2 -14.35 -34.82 -11.78
N THR A 3 -13.86 -34.24 -10.68
CA THR A 3 -13.94 -34.88 -9.37
C THR A 3 -15.40 -34.91 -8.94
N ALA A 4 -15.85 -36.03 -8.37
CA ALA A 4 -17.18 -36.09 -7.77
C ALA A 4 -17.36 -34.96 -6.76
N PRO A 5 -18.52 -34.29 -6.70
CA PRO A 5 -18.78 -33.25 -5.71
C PRO A 5 -18.64 -33.83 -4.30
N ALA A 6 -18.15 -33.02 -3.36
CA ALA A 6 -18.05 -33.42 -1.97
C ALA A 6 -19.45 -33.83 -1.44
N PRO A 7 -19.53 -34.86 -0.59
CA PRO A 7 -20.80 -35.26 0.00
C PRO A 7 -21.41 -34.08 0.79
N PRO A 8 -22.75 -33.98 0.85
CA PRO A 8 -23.40 -32.93 1.64
C PRO A 8 -22.98 -33.05 3.12
N PRO A 9 -22.81 -31.92 3.83
CA PRO A 9 -22.41 -31.94 5.23
C PRO A 9 -23.49 -32.62 6.09
N ARG A 10 -23.05 -33.33 7.13
CA ARG A 10 -23.93 -34.09 8.05
C ARG A 10 -24.96 -33.20 8.75
N THR A 11 -24.57 -31.97 9.09
CA THR A 11 -25.45 -31.00 9.73
C THR A 11 -25.29 -29.62 9.08
N LYS A 12 -26.16 -28.68 9.46
CA LYS A 12 -26.04 -27.28 9.04
C LYS A 12 -24.76 -26.59 9.53
N LEU A 13 -24.13 -27.11 10.58
CA LEU A 13 -22.87 -26.59 11.09
C LEU A 13 -21.70 -26.81 10.10
N GLY A 14 -21.74 -27.91 9.34
CA GLY A 14 -20.78 -28.19 8.26
C GLY A 14 -21.03 -27.41 6.96
N GLN A 15 -22.03 -26.54 6.92
CA GLN A 15 -22.20 -25.57 5.82
C GLN A 15 -21.34 -24.33 6.11
N HIS A 16 -20.04 -24.48 5.92
CA HIS A 16 -19.08 -23.40 6.18
C HIS A 16 -19.35 -22.18 5.28
N ARG A 17 -19.08 -21.00 5.82
CA ARG A 17 -19.31 -19.70 5.19
C ARG A 17 -18.01 -18.93 5.16
N LEU A 18 -17.85 -18.08 4.14
CA LEU A 18 -16.76 -17.12 4.09
C LEU A 18 -16.79 -16.22 5.33
N LEU A 19 -15.66 -16.05 6.02
CA LEU A 19 -15.57 -15.15 7.18
C LEU A 19 -15.89 -13.71 6.77
N CYS A 20 -15.12 -13.12 5.85
CA CYS A 20 -15.43 -11.82 5.23
C CYS A 20 -14.68 -11.68 3.89
N PRO A 21 -14.97 -10.65 3.08
CA PRO A 21 -14.27 -10.41 1.81
C PRO A 21 -12.75 -10.22 1.99
N ASN A 22 -12.33 -9.63 3.11
CA ASN A 22 -10.92 -9.35 3.40
C ASN A 22 -10.18 -10.53 4.05
N ALA A 23 -10.88 -11.61 4.42
CA ALA A 23 -10.30 -12.85 4.93
C ALA A 23 -11.11 -14.04 4.42
N PRO A 24 -10.76 -14.59 3.24
CA PRO A 24 -11.56 -15.59 2.56
C PRO A 24 -11.43 -17.02 3.13
N ILE A 25 -11.28 -17.15 4.45
CA ILE A 25 -11.33 -18.44 5.14
C ILE A 25 -12.76 -18.90 5.37
N LEU A 26 -12.96 -20.22 5.39
CA LEU A 26 -14.27 -20.83 5.58
C LEU A 26 -14.44 -21.25 7.04
N VAL A 27 -15.44 -20.68 7.70
CA VAL A 27 -15.76 -20.92 9.11
C VAL A 27 -17.17 -21.49 9.25
N SER A 28 -17.41 -22.27 10.30
CA SER A 28 -18.74 -22.72 10.67
C SER A 28 -19.67 -21.53 10.95
N PRO A 29 -20.98 -21.65 10.67
CA PRO A 29 -21.94 -20.53 10.78
C PRO A 29 -22.10 -19.99 12.21
N VAL A 30 -21.59 -20.70 13.21
CA VAL A 30 -21.40 -20.25 14.60
C VAL A 30 -19.99 -20.63 15.04
N CYS A 31 -19.46 -19.86 15.99
CA CYS A 31 -18.18 -20.10 16.64
C CYS A 31 -18.41 -20.79 18.00
N LEU A 32 -17.64 -21.82 18.34
CA LEU A 32 -17.70 -22.43 19.67
C LEU A 32 -16.81 -21.63 20.64
N GLY A 33 -17.41 -21.07 21.68
CA GLY A 33 -16.69 -20.35 22.73
C GLY A 33 -16.18 -21.30 23.82
N ALA A 34 -14.87 -21.27 24.07
CA ALA A 34 -14.17 -22.14 25.01
C ALA A 34 -13.96 -21.50 26.40
N MET A 35 -14.55 -20.32 26.68
CA MET A 35 -14.43 -19.64 27.98
C MET A 35 -14.82 -20.54 29.16
N GLY A 36 -15.78 -21.46 28.96
CA GLY A 36 -16.25 -22.40 29.97
C GLY A 36 -15.35 -23.64 30.17
N PHE A 37 -14.29 -23.81 29.39
CA PHE A 37 -13.42 -25.00 29.47
C PHE A 37 -12.28 -24.74 30.45
N GLY A 38 -12.34 -25.39 31.61
CA GLY A 38 -11.41 -25.17 32.72
C GLY A 38 -12.14 -25.01 34.05
N GLN A 39 -11.37 -25.16 35.13
CA GLN A 39 -11.85 -25.01 36.50
C GLN A 39 -10.97 -24.08 37.35
N ARG A 40 -9.72 -23.83 36.93
CA ARG A 40 -8.68 -23.12 37.69
C ARG A 40 -9.07 -21.69 38.10
N LEU A 41 -9.85 -20.98 37.29
CA LEU A 41 -10.25 -19.61 37.59
C LEU A 41 -11.74 -19.39 37.31
N TRP A 42 -12.49 -18.93 38.32
CA TRP A 42 -13.96 -18.75 38.28
C TRP A 42 -14.76 -20.02 37.95
N GLY A 43 -14.16 -21.21 37.87
CA GLY A 43 -14.86 -22.46 37.57
C GLY A 43 -16.06 -22.71 38.49
N ALA A 44 -15.88 -22.47 39.80
CA ALA A 44 -16.96 -22.60 40.79
C ALA A 44 -18.03 -21.48 40.69
N ALA A 45 -17.64 -20.25 40.33
CA ALA A 45 -18.54 -19.08 40.30
C ALA A 45 -19.29 -18.94 38.95
N MET A 46 -18.66 -19.35 37.85
CA MET A 46 -19.16 -19.21 36.47
C MET A 46 -19.60 -20.55 35.87
N GLY A 47 -19.35 -21.67 36.57
CA GLY A 47 -19.77 -23.01 36.20
C GLY A 47 -18.93 -23.63 35.07
N GLY A 48 -17.61 -23.71 35.25
CA GLY A 48 -16.67 -24.31 34.30
C GLY A 48 -16.89 -25.82 34.08
N CYS A 49 -16.45 -26.32 32.92
CA CYS A 49 -16.48 -27.73 32.55
C CYS A 49 -15.20 -28.43 33.00
N ASN A 50 -15.26 -29.73 33.31
CA ASN A 50 -14.06 -30.55 33.43
C ASN A 50 -13.52 -30.93 32.03
N LYS A 51 -12.31 -31.49 31.99
CA LYS A 51 -11.61 -31.82 30.74
C LYS A 51 -12.40 -32.83 29.92
N GLU A 52 -13.02 -33.82 30.57
CA GLU A 52 -13.79 -34.87 29.91
C GLU A 52 -15.01 -34.30 29.17
N THR A 53 -15.78 -33.43 29.83
CA THR A 53 -16.95 -32.78 29.22
C THR A 53 -16.52 -31.80 28.11
N SER A 54 -15.43 -31.07 28.31
CA SER A 54 -14.87 -30.19 27.28
C SER A 54 -14.47 -30.97 26.04
N TYR A 55 -13.81 -32.12 26.19
CA TYR A 55 -13.44 -33.00 25.08
C TYR A 55 -14.68 -33.55 24.38
N GLU A 56 -15.69 -33.98 25.14
CA GLU A 56 -16.94 -34.48 24.55
C GLU A 56 -17.66 -33.38 23.73
N ILE A 57 -17.69 -32.14 24.22
CA ILE A 57 -18.24 -31.00 23.49
C ILE A 57 -17.45 -30.72 22.21
N LEU A 58 -16.11 -30.73 22.28
CA LEU A 58 -15.22 -30.50 21.14
C LEU A 58 -15.37 -31.60 20.08
N ASP A 59 -15.37 -32.87 20.50
CA ASP A 59 -15.59 -34.04 19.64
C ASP A 59 -16.95 -33.92 18.93
N ARG A 60 -18.02 -33.58 19.66
CA ARG A 60 -19.36 -33.41 19.07
C ARG A 60 -19.46 -32.21 18.13
N PHE A 61 -18.78 -31.12 18.42
CA PHE A 61 -18.76 -29.94 17.54
C PHE A 61 -18.03 -30.27 16.23
N HIS A 62 -16.87 -30.92 16.31
CA HIS A 62 -16.10 -31.40 15.16
C HIS A 62 -16.91 -32.42 14.32
N ASP A 63 -17.49 -33.43 14.96
CA ASP A 63 -18.29 -34.47 14.29
C ASP A 63 -19.51 -33.93 13.54
N ALA A 64 -20.08 -32.83 14.03
CA ALA A 64 -21.19 -32.12 13.40
C ALA A 64 -20.73 -31.24 12.21
N GLY A 65 -19.43 -31.09 11.99
CA GLY A 65 -18.81 -30.28 10.94
C GLY A 65 -18.39 -28.87 11.39
N GLY A 66 -18.33 -28.60 12.69
CA GLY A 66 -17.83 -27.34 13.22
C GLY A 66 -16.32 -27.21 13.06
N ASN A 67 -15.84 -26.01 12.75
CA ASN A 67 -14.40 -25.76 12.63
C ASN A 67 -13.94 -24.44 13.28
N PHE A 68 -14.84 -23.55 13.72
CA PHE A 68 -14.45 -22.26 14.29
C PHE A 68 -14.57 -22.27 15.81
N ILE A 69 -13.44 -22.12 16.51
CA ILE A 69 -13.35 -22.17 17.97
C ILE A 69 -12.65 -20.92 18.48
N ASP A 70 -13.24 -20.29 19.49
CA ASP A 70 -12.75 -19.08 20.14
C ASP A 70 -12.33 -19.37 21.58
N THR A 71 -11.11 -18.97 21.94
CA THR A 71 -10.56 -19.04 23.30
C THR A 71 -9.82 -17.74 23.65
N ALA A 72 -9.16 -17.67 24.80
CA ALA A 72 -8.27 -16.57 25.17
C ALA A 72 -7.25 -17.05 26.22
N ASN A 73 -6.08 -16.44 26.22
CA ASN A 73 -5.04 -16.68 27.22
C ASN A 73 -5.48 -16.47 28.69
N PHE A 74 -6.49 -15.64 28.87
CA PHE A 74 -7.11 -15.28 30.14
C PHE A 74 -8.14 -16.31 30.63
N TYR A 75 -8.73 -17.09 29.72
CA TYR A 75 -9.86 -17.95 30.06
C TYR A 75 -9.43 -19.10 30.96
N MET A 76 -10.13 -19.22 32.10
CA MET A 76 -9.85 -20.21 33.14
C MET A 76 -8.37 -20.25 33.56
N GLY A 77 -7.68 -19.11 33.52
CA GLY A 77 -6.24 -19.03 33.84
C GLY A 77 -5.35 -19.84 32.89
N GLY A 78 -5.73 -19.91 31.61
CA GLY A 78 -4.99 -20.60 30.55
C GLY A 78 -5.46 -22.03 30.26
N GLU A 79 -6.27 -22.64 31.12
CA GLU A 79 -6.72 -24.04 30.94
C GLU A 79 -7.52 -24.26 29.66
N SER A 80 -8.26 -23.25 29.21
CA SER A 80 -9.03 -23.34 27.97
C SER A 80 -8.11 -23.60 26.76
N GLU A 81 -6.99 -22.87 26.67
CA GLU A 81 -5.98 -23.06 25.63
C GLU A 81 -5.23 -24.39 25.79
N GLU A 82 -4.86 -24.75 27.03
CA GLU A 82 -4.17 -26.02 27.34
C GLU A 82 -5.01 -27.23 26.88
N TRP A 83 -6.30 -27.26 27.25
CA TRP A 83 -7.17 -28.38 26.94
C TRP A 83 -7.55 -28.44 25.47
N LEU A 84 -7.73 -27.27 24.82
CA LEU A 84 -7.95 -27.21 23.38
C LEU A 84 -6.73 -27.72 22.62
N GLY A 85 -5.52 -27.34 23.05
CA GLY A 85 -4.26 -27.82 22.47
C GLY A 85 -4.06 -29.31 22.61
N ASP A 86 -4.26 -29.85 23.82
CA ASP A 86 -4.20 -31.30 24.06
C ASP A 86 -5.24 -32.04 23.20
N TRP A 87 -6.49 -31.56 23.13
CA TRP A 87 -7.53 -32.18 22.31
C TRP A 87 -7.15 -32.19 20.83
N MET A 88 -6.69 -31.07 20.27
CA MET A 88 -6.27 -30.99 18.87
C MET A 88 -5.11 -31.94 18.56
N ALA A 89 -4.14 -32.06 19.47
CA ALA A 89 -3.02 -32.97 19.35
C ALA A 89 -3.45 -34.44 19.46
N ASP A 90 -4.31 -34.77 20.42
CA ASP A 90 -4.84 -36.12 20.64
C ASP A 90 -5.68 -36.61 19.45
N ARG A 91 -6.40 -35.71 18.77
CA ARG A 91 -7.27 -36.03 17.62
C ARG A 91 -6.59 -35.85 16.27
N GLY A 92 -5.47 -35.12 16.20
CA GLY A 92 -4.78 -34.81 14.94
C GLY A 92 -5.59 -33.91 14.01
N VAL A 93 -6.31 -32.92 14.56
CA VAL A 93 -7.27 -32.09 13.81
C VAL A 93 -6.89 -30.61 13.66
N ARG A 94 -5.69 -30.20 14.12
CA ARG A 94 -5.27 -28.78 14.12
C ARG A 94 -5.50 -28.08 12.80
N ASP A 95 -5.10 -28.68 11.68
CA ASP A 95 -5.20 -28.09 10.33
C ASP A 95 -6.64 -27.99 9.82
N GLN A 96 -7.58 -28.72 10.43
CA GLN A 96 -9.00 -28.65 10.07
C GLN A 96 -9.71 -27.49 10.80
N MET A 97 -9.14 -27.01 11.90
CA MET A 97 -9.75 -26.05 12.82
C MET A 97 -9.25 -24.62 12.56
N ILE A 98 -10.17 -23.67 12.66
CA ILE A 98 -9.91 -22.23 12.73
C ILE A 98 -9.91 -21.83 14.20
N ILE A 99 -8.72 -21.57 14.74
CA ILE A 99 -8.53 -21.24 16.15
C ILE A 99 -8.33 -19.74 16.32
N ALA A 100 -9.25 -19.13 17.07
CA ALA A 100 -9.15 -17.77 17.55
C ALA A 100 -8.66 -17.74 19.01
N THR A 101 -7.64 -16.92 19.29
CA THR A 101 -7.26 -16.58 20.66
C THR A 101 -7.08 -15.07 20.82
N LYS A 102 -6.89 -14.60 22.06
CA LYS A 102 -6.85 -13.17 22.39
C LYS A 102 -5.71 -12.85 23.33
N PHE A 103 -5.15 -11.65 23.19
CA PHE A 103 -4.18 -11.07 24.11
C PHE A 103 -4.61 -9.66 24.57
N ALA A 104 -3.82 -9.01 25.43
CA ALA A 104 -4.03 -7.69 26.06
C ALA A 104 -4.73 -7.69 27.43
N LEU A 105 -5.57 -8.67 27.75
CA LEU A 105 -5.96 -8.90 29.15
C LEU A 105 -4.84 -9.59 29.95
N PRO A 106 -4.78 -9.42 31.28
CA PRO A 106 -3.71 -9.99 32.10
C PRO A 106 -3.81 -11.51 32.18
N PHE A 107 -2.98 -12.23 31.42
CA PHE A 107 -3.02 -13.69 31.33
C PHE A 107 -2.32 -14.41 32.50
N LYS A 108 -1.64 -13.64 33.36
CA LYS A 108 -1.07 -14.09 34.64
C LYS A 108 -1.44 -13.08 35.71
N PHE A 109 -1.93 -13.57 36.84
CA PHE A 109 -2.36 -12.73 37.95
C PHE A 109 -1.23 -12.57 38.98
N PRO A 110 -1.16 -11.43 39.71
CA PRO A 110 -0.12 -11.19 40.71
C PRO A 110 0.05 -12.33 41.71
N GLU A 111 -1.05 -13.00 42.10
CA GLU A 111 -1.07 -14.09 43.07
C GLU A 111 -0.39 -15.37 42.56
N GLN A 112 -0.18 -15.48 41.24
CA GLN A 112 0.52 -16.60 40.61
C GLN A 112 2.04 -16.44 40.59
N PHE A 113 2.54 -15.27 41.02
CA PHE A 113 3.97 -14.98 41.05
C PHE A 113 4.49 -14.96 42.49
N PRO A 114 5.78 -15.26 42.70
CA PRO A 114 6.44 -15.01 43.98
C PRO A 114 6.25 -13.56 44.44
N GLU A 115 6.10 -13.37 45.74
CA GLU A 115 6.01 -12.03 46.33
C GLU A 115 7.18 -11.14 45.87
N GLY A 116 6.88 -9.90 45.48
CA GLY A 116 7.87 -8.96 44.94
C GLY A 116 8.10 -9.06 43.42
N THR A 117 7.41 -9.96 42.70
CA THR A 117 7.52 -10.03 41.24
C THR A 117 6.86 -8.81 40.56
N ILE A 118 7.55 -8.23 39.57
CA ILE A 118 7.05 -7.09 38.79
C ILE A 118 6.12 -7.60 37.67
N THR A 119 4.81 -7.35 37.80
CA THR A 119 3.78 -7.89 36.90
C THR A 119 3.17 -6.87 35.93
N SER A 120 3.66 -5.62 35.94
CA SER A 120 3.06 -4.49 35.22
C SER A 120 2.94 -4.63 33.69
N ASN A 121 3.71 -5.53 33.07
CA ASN A 121 3.72 -5.72 31.61
C ASN A 121 3.17 -7.09 31.17
N PHE A 122 2.42 -7.79 32.03
CA PHE A 122 1.73 -9.04 31.67
C PHE A 122 0.32 -8.81 31.09
N GLY A 123 -0.01 -7.56 30.77
CA GLY A 123 -1.23 -7.14 30.07
C GLY A 123 -1.00 -5.86 29.26
N GLY A 124 -2.05 -5.38 28.60
CA GLY A 124 -2.02 -4.26 27.66
C GLY A 124 -1.78 -4.69 26.21
N ALA A 125 -2.11 -3.81 25.27
CA ALA A 125 -1.97 -4.04 23.84
C ALA A 125 -0.55 -3.77 23.30
N ASN A 126 0.38 -3.41 24.19
CA ASN A 126 1.76 -3.09 23.85
C ASN A 126 2.56 -4.31 23.34
N ARG A 127 3.67 -4.02 22.65
CA ARG A 127 4.52 -5.04 22.02
C ARG A 127 5.08 -6.07 23.01
N LYS A 128 5.39 -5.68 24.26
CA LYS A 128 5.96 -6.59 25.28
C LYS A 128 4.93 -7.62 25.75
N SER A 129 3.71 -7.17 26.02
CA SER A 129 2.58 -8.03 26.37
C SER A 129 2.27 -9.02 25.24
N LEU A 130 2.21 -8.55 23.99
CA LEU A 130 2.02 -9.40 22.81
C LEU A 130 3.10 -10.49 22.70
N ARG A 131 4.38 -10.09 22.79
CA ARG A 131 5.54 -10.99 22.71
C ARG A 131 5.47 -12.15 23.70
N LEU A 132 5.08 -11.86 24.95
CA LEU A 132 5.03 -12.84 26.03
C LEU A 132 3.77 -13.72 25.94
N SER A 133 2.61 -13.09 25.77
CA SER A 133 1.32 -13.78 25.76
C SER A 133 1.18 -14.74 24.58
N LEU A 134 1.54 -14.31 23.36
CA LEU A 134 1.42 -15.16 22.18
C LEU A 134 2.33 -16.39 22.25
N ALA A 135 3.55 -16.23 22.76
CA ALA A 135 4.48 -17.36 22.92
C ALA A 135 3.91 -18.42 23.88
N GLU A 136 3.26 -17.99 24.95
CA GLU A 136 2.66 -18.89 25.93
C GLU A 136 1.36 -19.53 25.41
N SER A 137 0.52 -18.76 24.70
CA SER A 137 -0.68 -19.27 24.02
C SER A 137 -0.32 -20.37 23.01
N LEU A 138 0.68 -20.15 22.15
CA LEU A 138 1.15 -21.15 21.18
C LEU A 138 1.66 -22.43 21.86
N GLN A 139 2.42 -22.27 22.95
CA GLN A 139 2.91 -23.40 23.74
C GLN A 139 1.75 -24.21 24.35
N ARG A 140 0.76 -23.55 24.97
CA ARG A 140 -0.41 -24.22 25.58
C ARG A 140 -1.27 -24.92 24.54
N MET A 141 -1.51 -24.27 23.41
CA MET A 141 -2.29 -24.83 22.31
C MET A 141 -1.51 -25.86 21.47
N ARG A 142 -0.21 -26.06 21.74
CA ARG A 142 0.65 -27.06 21.07
C ARG A 142 0.66 -26.89 19.55
N THR A 143 0.71 -25.64 19.10
CA THR A 143 0.68 -25.24 17.69
C THR A 143 1.70 -24.12 17.47
N ASP A 144 2.19 -23.98 16.24
CA ASP A 144 3.12 -22.94 15.82
C ASP A 144 2.43 -21.68 15.27
N TYR A 145 1.15 -21.80 14.89
CA TYR A 145 0.31 -20.67 14.45
C TYR A 145 -1.09 -20.66 15.09
N VAL A 146 -1.70 -19.46 15.12
CA VAL A 146 -3.14 -19.25 15.35
C VAL A 146 -3.78 -18.65 14.11
N ASP A 147 -5.03 -19.01 13.83
CA ASP A 147 -5.73 -18.52 12.65
C ASP A 147 -6.14 -17.07 12.84
N ILE A 148 -6.71 -16.71 13.99
CA ILE A 148 -7.13 -15.35 14.31
C ILE A 148 -6.57 -14.93 15.67
N LEU A 149 -5.82 -13.82 15.72
CA LEU A 149 -5.38 -13.21 16.98
C LEU A 149 -6.17 -11.93 17.25
N TYR A 150 -6.96 -11.91 18.33
CA TYR A 150 -7.69 -10.73 18.78
C TYR A 150 -6.88 -9.86 19.74
N VAL A 151 -6.91 -8.55 19.53
CA VAL A 151 -6.61 -7.57 20.59
C VAL A 151 -7.85 -7.44 21.48
N HIS A 152 -7.83 -8.04 22.68
CA HIS A 152 -9.03 -8.36 23.48
C HIS A 152 -9.75 -7.12 24.06
N ALA A 153 -9.03 -6.05 24.36
CA ALA A 153 -9.61 -4.81 24.89
C ALA A 153 -8.69 -3.62 24.61
N TRP A 154 -9.28 -2.43 24.49
CA TRP A 154 -8.53 -1.18 24.41
C TRP A 154 -7.97 -0.81 25.78
N ASP A 155 -6.67 -0.53 25.85
CA ASP A 155 -5.96 -0.21 27.09
C ASP A 155 -5.81 1.29 27.38
N GLY A 156 -6.25 2.15 26.45
CA GLY A 156 -6.18 3.61 26.60
C GLY A 156 -4.79 4.22 26.44
N VAL A 157 -3.73 3.42 26.23
CA VAL A 157 -2.34 3.90 26.30
C VAL A 157 -1.46 3.46 25.14
N THR A 158 -1.72 2.29 24.54
CA THR A 158 -0.91 1.79 23.43
C THR A 158 -1.25 2.57 22.16
N ASN A 159 -0.22 3.13 21.50
CA ASN A 159 -0.40 3.88 20.27
C ASN A 159 -0.58 2.94 19.06
N ILE A 160 -1.29 3.41 18.04
CA ILE A 160 -1.62 2.63 16.83
C ILE A 160 -0.37 2.21 16.03
N PRO A 161 0.63 3.08 15.79
CA PRO A 161 1.84 2.69 15.07
C PRO A 161 2.60 1.52 15.71
N GLU A 162 2.78 1.52 17.04
CA GLU A 162 3.39 0.42 17.78
C GLU A 162 2.54 -0.84 17.67
N LEU A 163 1.23 -0.73 17.93
CA LEU A 163 0.30 -1.85 17.89
C LEU A 163 0.34 -2.54 16.51
N MET A 164 0.07 -1.80 15.43
CA MET A 164 -0.04 -2.38 14.09
C MET A 164 1.28 -2.94 13.58
N ARG A 165 2.43 -2.29 13.85
CA ARG A 165 3.74 -2.86 13.51
C ARG A 165 4.02 -4.14 14.30
N SER A 166 3.70 -4.17 15.59
CA SER A 166 3.93 -5.37 16.41
C SER A 166 3.04 -6.55 16.03
N LEU A 167 1.80 -6.30 15.60
CA LEU A 167 0.91 -7.32 15.07
C LEU A 167 1.38 -7.82 13.70
N ASP A 168 1.79 -6.91 12.82
CA ASP A 168 2.33 -7.28 11.51
C ASP A 168 3.64 -8.09 11.61
N ASP A 169 4.49 -7.78 12.59
CA ASP A 169 5.70 -8.55 12.90
C ASP A 169 5.38 -10.03 13.19
N VAL A 170 4.29 -10.32 13.93
CA VAL A 170 3.90 -11.71 14.26
C VAL A 170 3.17 -12.42 13.12
N VAL A 171 2.49 -11.67 12.25
CA VAL A 171 1.92 -12.19 10.99
C VAL A 171 3.04 -12.58 10.03
N LYS A 172 4.03 -11.71 9.82
CA LYS A 172 5.21 -11.98 8.98
C LYS A 172 6.06 -13.15 9.50
N GLN A 173 6.03 -13.41 10.81
CA GLN A 173 6.66 -14.58 11.41
C GLN A 173 5.87 -15.89 11.19
N GLY A 174 4.68 -15.84 10.59
CA GLY A 174 3.80 -16.99 10.40
C GLY A 174 3.11 -17.49 11.66
N LYS A 175 3.21 -16.76 12.78
CA LYS A 175 2.60 -17.16 14.07
C LYS A 175 1.11 -16.83 14.14
N VAL A 176 0.65 -15.91 13.30
CA VAL A 176 -0.72 -15.43 13.24
C VAL A 176 -1.09 -15.30 11.76
N LEU A 177 -2.25 -15.83 11.36
CA LEU A 177 -2.70 -15.72 9.96
C LEU A 177 -3.56 -14.48 9.73
N TYR A 178 -4.48 -14.19 10.64
CA TYR A 178 -5.42 -13.07 10.56
C TYR A 178 -5.50 -12.29 11.88
N LEU A 179 -5.80 -11.01 11.77
CA LEU A 179 -5.94 -10.11 12.92
C LEU A 179 -7.41 -9.83 13.23
N GLY A 180 -7.76 -9.96 14.49
CA GLY A 180 -9.04 -9.55 15.05
C GLY A 180 -8.90 -8.45 16.10
N ILE A 181 -9.99 -7.77 16.40
CA ILE A 181 -10.04 -6.74 17.43
C ILE A 181 -11.33 -6.87 18.24
N SER A 182 -11.27 -6.68 19.56
CA SER A 182 -12.42 -6.90 20.45
C SER A 182 -12.58 -5.78 21.47
N ASN A 183 -13.80 -5.27 21.64
CA ASN A 183 -14.12 -4.23 22.63
C ASN A 183 -13.34 -2.92 22.41
N TRP A 184 -13.17 -2.50 21.16
CA TRP A 184 -12.54 -1.22 20.78
C TRP A 184 -13.57 -0.24 20.21
N PRO A 185 -13.46 1.07 20.51
CA PRO A 185 -14.24 2.10 19.82
C PRO A 185 -14.06 2.07 18.29
N ALA A 186 -15.15 2.27 17.54
CA ALA A 186 -15.14 2.20 16.07
C ALA A 186 -14.07 3.09 15.41
N TRP A 187 -13.93 4.33 15.87
CA TRP A 187 -12.96 5.28 15.30
C TRP A 187 -11.50 4.86 15.49
N LEU A 188 -11.19 4.11 16.56
CA LEU A 188 -9.83 3.57 16.77
C LEU A 188 -9.57 2.39 15.84
N VAL A 189 -10.56 1.54 15.61
CA VAL A 189 -10.46 0.43 14.65
C VAL A 189 -10.21 0.97 13.25
N VAL A 190 -11.00 1.95 12.80
CA VAL A 190 -10.81 2.63 11.50
C VAL A 190 -9.42 3.25 11.41
N LYS A 191 -8.99 3.98 12.45
CA LYS A 191 -7.65 4.59 12.47
C LYS A 191 -6.53 3.54 12.39
N ALA A 192 -6.71 2.39 13.02
CA ALA A 192 -5.73 1.30 12.99
C ALA A 192 -5.67 0.61 11.62
N ASN A 193 -6.82 0.33 11.01
CA ASN A 193 -6.89 -0.24 9.67
C ASN A 193 -6.40 0.73 8.59
N ASP A 194 -6.69 2.03 8.74
CA ASP A 194 -6.19 3.08 7.84
C ASP A 194 -4.66 3.20 7.93
N TYR A 195 -4.11 3.20 9.15
CA TYR A 195 -2.66 3.12 9.35
C TYR A 195 -2.06 1.88 8.68
N ALA A 196 -2.70 0.71 8.83
CA ALA A 196 -2.24 -0.51 8.20
C ALA A 196 -2.23 -0.41 6.66
N ARG A 197 -3.31 0.09 6.05
CA ARG A 197 -3.38 0.29 4.59
C ARG A 197 -2.31 1.25 4.08
N GLN A 198 -2.14 2.39 4.73
CA GLN A 198 -1.16 3.41 4.34
C GLN A 198 0.29 2.92 4.46
N HIS A 199 0.55 1.92 5.30
CA HIS A 199 1.90 1.44 5.61
C HIS A 199 2.13 0.00 5.16
N CYS A 200 1.25 -0.55 4.31
CA CYS A 200 1.31 -1.91 3.80
C CYS A 200 1.44 -2.98 4.91
N LEU A 201 0.72 -2.80 6.02
CA LEU A 201 0.64 -3.74 7.13
C LEU A 201 -0.66 -4.54 7.06
N THR A 202 -0.69 -5.67 7.75
CA THR A 202 -1.89 -6.51 7.87
C THR A 202 -3.01 -5.78 8.64
N PRO A 203 -4.21 -5.61 8.06
CA PRO A 203 -5.34 -4.96 8.75
C PRO A 203 -6.14 -5.94 9.62
N PHE A 204 -7.03 -5.43 10.47
CA PHE A 204 -8.04 -6.23 11.16
C PHE A 204 -9.14 -6.67 10.18
N VAL A 205 -9.54 -7.93 10.26
CA VAL A 205 -10.55 -8.54 9.37
C VAL A 205 -11.81 -8.99 10.11
N VAL A 206 -11.79 -9.00 11.44
CA VAL A 206 -12.93 -9.39 12.27
C VAL A 206 -12.99 -8.57 13.56
N TYR A 207 -14.19 -8.12 13.91
CA TYR A 207 -14.48 -7.45 15.17
C TYR A 207 -15.25 -8.41 16.10
N GLU A 208 -14.81 -8.55 17.35
CA GLU A 208 -15.54 -9.30 18.37
C GLU A 208 -16.22 -8.36 19.40
N GLY A 209 -17.54 -8.44 19.55
CA GLY A 209 -18.28 -7.55 20.46
C GLY A 209 -19.54 -8.14 21.11
N LEU A 210 -20.02 -7.46 22.16
CA LEU A 210 -21.30 -7.76 22.80
C LEU A 210 -22.45 -7.37 21.88
N TRP A 211 -23.27 -8.34 21.50
CA TRP A 211 -24.50 -8.06 20.76
C TRP A 211 -25.58 -9.12 21.03
N ASN A 212 -26.74 -8.67 21.47
CA ASN A 212 -27.93 -9.50 21.59
C ASN A 212 -29.18 -8.63 21.52
N VAL A 213 -30.35 -9.23 21.71
CA VAL A 213 -31.66 -8.54 21.67
C VAL A 213 -31.73 -7.35 22.63
N VAL A 214 -31.01 -7.39 23.76
CA VAL A 214 -31.01 -6.32 24.77
C VAL A 214 -29.85 -5.36 24.54
N ALA A 215 -28.63 -5.88 24.39
CA ALA A 215 -27.41 -5.11 24.16
C ALA A 215 -27.20 -4.90 22.65
N ARG A 216 -27.68 -3.77 22.13
CA ARG A 216 -27.65 -3.42 20.70
C ARG A 216 -26.73 -2.22 20.40
N ASP A 217 -25.92 -1.80 21.37
CA ASP A 217 -25.13 -0.56 21.29
C ASP A 217 -24.13 -0.56 20.12
N ILE A 218 -23.61 -1.73 19.75
CA ILE A 218 -22.68 -1.88 18.63
C ILE A 218 -23.35 -1.59 17.27
N GLU A 219 -24.69 -1.62 17.19
CA GLU A 219 -25.41 -1.26 15.96
C GLU A 219 -25.14 0.21 15.58
N ARG A 220 -24.85 1.11 16.54
CA ARG A 220 -24.64 2.55 16.27
C ARG A 220 -23.49 2.81 15.30
N ASP A 221 -22.30 2.28 15.61
CA ASP A 221 -21.06 2.62 14.89
C ASP A 221 -20.23 1.39 14.49
N ILE A 222 -20.24 0.31 15.29
CA ILE A 222 -19.38 -0.85 15.04
C ILE A 222 -19.89 -1.67 13.87
N VAL A 223 -21.20 -1.95 13.80
CA VAL A 223 -21.80 -2.70 12.68
C VAL A 223 -21.60 -1.94 11.36
N PRO A 224 -21.94 -0.64 11.24
CA PRO A 224 -21.62 0.15 10.06
C PRO A 224 -20.11 0.19 9.74
N MET A 225 -19.25 0.34 10.75
CA MET A 225 -17.79 0.32 10.57
C MET A 225 -17.31 -1.00 9.99
N CYS A 226 -17.75 -2.14 10.53
CA CYS A 226 -17.32 -3.45 10.02
C CYS A 226 -17.75 -3.63 8.56
N LYS A 227 -18.95 -3.16 8.20
CA LYS A 227 -19.42 -3.18 6.81
C LYS A 227 -18.55 -2.32 5.89
N ALA A 228 -18.21 -1.09 6.31
CA ALA A 228 -17.38 -0.18 5.53
C ALA A 228 -15.92 -0.68 5.41
N GLU A 229 -15.40 -1.33 6.44
CA GLU A 229 -14.04 -1.86 6.52
C GLU A 229 -13.92 -3.30 5.95
N GLY A 230 -15.02 -3.90 5.47
CA GLY A 230 -15.04 -5.26 4.92
C GLY A 230 -14.73 -6.35 5.97
N MET A 231 -15.07 -6.12 7.24
CA MET A 231 -14.80 -6.98 8.38
C MET A 231 -15.97 -7.89 8.74
N ALA A 232 -15.67 -9.07 9.28
CA ALA A 232 -16.64 -9.94 9.94
C ALA A 232 -16.97 -9.43 11.36
N ILE A 233 -18.08 -9.91 11.92
CA ILE A 233 -18.46 -9.65 13.31
C ILE A 233 -18.64 -10.98 14.04
N THR A 234 -17.79 -11.24 15.04
CA THR A 234 -18.03 -12.30 16.02
C THR A 234 -18.74 -11.72 17.23
N VAL A 235 -19.73 -12.45 17.74
CA VAL A 235 -20.62 -11.91 18.78
C VAL A 235 -20.57 -12.76 20.02
N TRP A 236 -20.10 -12.19 21.13
CA TRP A 236 -20.25 -12.82 22.43
C TRP A 236 -21.58 -12.42 23.09
N GLU A 237 -22.08 -13.31 23.96
CA GLU A 237 -23.37 -13.16 24.64
C GLU A 237 -24.60 -13.01 23.73
N ALA A 238 -24.58 -13.58 22.51
CA ALA A 238 -25.74 -13.61 21.61
C ALA A 238 -27.02 -14.19 22.26
N MET A 239 -26.85 -15.09 23.22
CA MET A 239 -27.93 -15.72 24.00
C MET A 239 -28.18 -15.04 25.37
N GLY A 240 -27.70 -13.80 25.55
CA GLY A 240 -27.90 -12.99 26.75
C GLY A 240 -27.31 -13.59 28.02
N ALA A 241 -26.16 -14.26 27.93
CA ALA A 241 -25.52 -14.99 29.03
C ALA A 241 -26.42 -16.06 29.72
N GLY A 242 -27.46 -16.55 29.01
CA GLY A 242 -28.46 -17.47 29.56
C GLY A 242 -29.58 -16.79 30.36
N LYS A 243 -29.77 -15.46 30.20
CA LYS A 243 -30.86 -14.68 30.81
C LYS A 243 -32.19 -14.81 30.06
N PHE A 244 -32.18 -15.22 28.78
CA PHE A 244 -33.37 -15.49 27.97
C PHE A 244 -34.03 -16.83 28.35
N LYS A 245 -34.50 -16.91 29.60
CA LYS A 245 -35.21 -18.07 30.16
C LYS A 245 -36.64 -17.71 30.48
N THR A 246 -37.54 -18.64 30.23
CA THR A 246 -38.96 -18.49 30.56
C THR A 246 -39.17 -18.31 32.07
N LYS A 247 -40.32 -17.77 32.47
CA LYS A 247 -40.68 -17.65 33.90
C LYS A 247 -40.67 -19.01 34.62
N ALA A 248 -41.10 -20.07 33.95
CA ALA A 248 -41.09 -21.43 34.48
C ALA A 248 -39.65 -21.95 34.68
N GLU A 249 -38.76 -21.75 33.71
CA GLU A 249 -37.35 -22.17 33.81
C GLU A 249 -36.56 -21.39 34.87
N LYS A 250 -36.87 -20.08 35.05
CA LYS A 250 -36.28 -19.27 36.11
C LYS A 250 -36.68 -19.77 37.50
N ALA A 251 -37.94 -20.19 37.67
CA ALA A 251 -38.47 -20.72 38.92
C ALA A 251 -37.88 -22.10 39.27
N GLU A 252 -37.56 -22.92 38.27
CA GLU A 252 -37.12 -24.31 38.47
C GLU A 252 -35.59 -24.46 38.61
N LYS A 253 -34.79 -23.68 37.87
CA LYS A 253 -33.34 -23.95 37.71
C LYS A 253 -32.42 -22.87 38.28
N GLY A 254 -32.98 -21.77 38.81
CA GLY A 254 -32.20 -20.60 39.19
C GLY A 254 -31.56 -19.87 37.99
N GLY A 255 -31.40 -18.56 38.11
CA GLY A 255 -30.63 -17.75 37.16
C GLY A 255 -29.13 -17.83 37.46
N ARG A 256 -28.27 -17.72 36.45
CA ARG A 256 -26.88 -17.33 36.69
C ARG A 256 -26.91 -15.93 37.33
N PRO A 257 -26.17 -15.65 38.43
CA PRO A 257 -25.85 -14.28 38.80
C PRO A 257 -24.90 -13.74 37.73
N ALA A 258 -25.47 -13.30 36.61
CA ALA A 258 -24.72 -12.77 35.50
C ALA A 258 -24.74 -11.25 35.61
N TYR A 259 -23.55 -10.65 35.70
CA TYR A 259 -23.38 -9.21 35.63
C TYR A 259 -24.09 -8.67 34.38
N ASP A 260 -24.81 -7.56 34.52
CA ASP A 260 -25.52 -6.95 33.40
C ASP A 260 -24.63 -5.95 32.68
N LEU A 261 -23.84 -6.45 31.72
CA LEU A 261 -22.96 -5.62 30.90
C LEU A 261 -23.73 -4.67 29.99
N SER A 262 -25.03 -4.91 29.73
CA SER A 262 -25.85 -4.00 28.93
C SER A 262 -26.29 -2.77 29.71
N GLY A 263 -26.27 -2.81 31.04
CA GLY A 263 -26.77 -1.73 31.91
C GLY A 263 -28.26 -1.41 31.73
N LYS A 264 -29.05 -2.30 31.10
CA LYS A 264 -30.48 -2.05 30.78
C LYS A 264 -31.44 -2.64 31.81
N GLY A 265 -30.92 -3.46 32.73
CA GLY A 265 -31.68 -4.02 33.84
C GLY A 265 -32.52 -5.24 33.45
N LEU A 266 -32.99 -5.96 34.47
CA LEU A 266 -33.68 -7.25 34.31
C LEU A 266 -34.99 -7.14 33.53
N GLU A 267 -35.73 -6.03 33.67
CA GLU A 267 -37.00 -5.80 32.97
C GLU A 267 -36.83 -5.83 31.45
N ALA A 268 -35.71 -5.32 30.91
CA ALA A 268 -35.42 -5.38 29.48
C ALA A 268 -35.26 -6.83 29.01
N TYR A 269 -34.57 -7.68 29.79
CA TYR A 269 -34.46 -9.11 29.49
C TYR A 269 -35.82 -9.82 29.58
N GLU A 270 -36.70 -9.42 30.49
CA GLU A 270 -38.05 -10.00 30.60
C GLU A 270 -38.92 -9.66 29.39
N ARG A 271 -38.91 -8.40 28.94
CA ARG A 271 -39.61 -7.98 27.71
C ARG A 271 -39.06 -8.70 26.48
N ALA A 272 -37.74 -8.75 26.33
CA ALA A 272 -37.08 -9.46 25.25
C ALA A 272 -37.45 -10.95 25.27
N THR A 273 -37.41 -11.60 26.43
CA THR A 273 -37.76 -13.03 26.58
C THR A 273 -39.21 -13.28 26.16
N ALA A 274 -40.15 -12.43 26.58
CA ALA A 274 -41.55 -12.58 26.21
C ALA A 274 -41.78 -12.45 24.68
N ALA A 275 -41.05 -11.57 23.99
CA ALA A 275 -41.10 -11.47 22.54
C ALA A 275 -40.48 -12.70 21.85
N LEU A 276 -39.30 -13.12 22.32
CA LEU A 276 -38.63 -14.32 21.83
C LEU A 276 -39.50 -15.58 22.00
N GLU A 277 -40.23 -15.72 23.09
CA GLU A 277 -41.17 -16.84 23.33
C GLU A 277 -42.31 -16.86 22.32
N ARG A 278 -42.92 -15.70 22.03
CA ARG A 278 -44.01 -15.61 21.05
C ARG A 278 -43.54 -16.00 19.66
N VAL A 279 -42.38 -15.50 19.25
CA VAL A 279 -41.75 -15.86 17.98
C VAL A 279 -41.36 -17.33 17.96
N ALA A 280 -40.76 -17.84 19.04
CA ALA A 280 -40.36 -19.24 19.17
C ALA A 280 -41.55 -20.20 19.02
N LYS A 281 -42.70 -19.86 19.62
CA LYS A 281 -43.96 -20.60 19.46
C LYS A 281 -44.42 -20.63 18.00
N ARG A 282 -44.34 -19.50 17.28
CA ARG A 282 -44.69 -19.45 15.85
C ARG A 282 -43.74 -20.28 14.98
N LYS A 283 -42.47 -20.40 15.38
CA LYS A 283 -41.43 -21.11 14.62
C LYS A 283 -41.21 -22.55 15.05
N GLY A 284 -41.92 -23.03 16.07
CA GLY A 284 -41.74 -24.38 16.60
C GLY A 284 -40.34 -24.61 17.19
N THR A 285 -39.76 -23.60 17.83
CA THR A 285 -38.42 -23.64 18.43
C THR A 285 -38.45 -23.08 19.87
N ASN A 286 -37.29 -22.76 20.45
CA ASN A 286 -37.14 -22.14 21.76
C ASN A 286 -36.59 -20.70 21.66
N ALA A 287 -36.78 -19.92 22.73
CA ALA A 287 -36.39 -18.51 22.79
C ALA A 287 -34.90 -18.27 22.52
N VAL A 288 -34.04 -19.18 22.99
CA VAL A 288 -32.58 -19.11 22.78
C VAL A 288 -32.22 -19.27 21.31
N GLY A 289 -32.88 -20.21 20.61
CA GLY A 289 -32.72 -20.40 19.17
C GLY A 289 -33.13 -19.20 18.35
N VAL A 290 -34.25 -18.57 18.72
CA VAL A 290 -34.68 -17.30 18.09
C VAL A 290 -33.67 -16.19 18.35
N ALA A 291 -33.16 -16.04 19.57
CA ALA A 291 -32.18 -15.00 19.90
C ALA A 291 -30.86 -15.18 19.13
N LEU A 292 -30.36 -16.41 19.03
CA LEU A 292 -29.18 -16.76 18.24
C LEU A 292 -29.40 -16.41 16.77
N ARG A 293 -30.54 -16.80 16.21
CA ARG A 293 -30.86 -16.58 14.81
C ARG A 293 -31.10 -15.10 14.49
N TYR A 294 -31.73 -14.36 15.41
CA TYR A 294 -31.93 -12.92 15.30
C TYR A 294 -30.62 -12.20 15.00
N VAL A 295 -29.58 -12.39 15.82
CA VAL A 295 -28.30 -11.70 15.60
C VAL A 295 -27.62 -12.15 14.31
N THR A 296 -27.65 -13.45 14.00
CA THR A 296 -27.02 -14.00 12.78
C THR A 296 -27.63 -13.44 11.49
N LEU A 297 -28.91 -13.03 11.52
CA LEU A 297 -29.63 -12.53 10.35
C LEU A 297 -29.52 -11.01 10.16
N LYS A 298 -28.93 -10.28 11.12
CA LYS A 298 -28.81 -8.82 11.04
C LYS A 298 -27.86 -8.37 9.94
N GLU A 299 -26.78 -9.11 9.69
CA GLU A 299 -25.78 -8.78 8.67
C GLU A 299 -25.15 -10.07 8.06
N PRO A 300 -24.64 -10.04 6.82
CA PRO A 300 -24.08 -11.22 6.15
C PRO A 300 -22.92 -11.90 6.90
N TYR A 301 -21.97 -11.14 7.44
CA TYR A 301 -20.73 -11.68 8.01
C TYR A 301 -20.73 -11.75 9.54
N VAL A 302 -21.88 -12.14 10.11
CA VAL A 302 -22.06 -12.31 11.56
C VAL A 302 -21.94 -13.78 11.98
N PHE A 303 -21.10 -14.03 12.98
CA PHE A 303 -20.78 -15.35 13.54
C PHE A 303 -20.95 -15.33 15.07
N PRO A 304 -22.12 -15.72 15.60
CA PRO A 304 -22.30 -15.78 17.04
C PRO A 304 -21.39 -16.81 17.71
N ILE A 305 -20.80 -16.43 18.84
CA ILE A 305 -20.05 -17.32 19.72
C ILE A 305 -21.05 -18.01 20.65
N ILE A 306 -21.19 -19.33 20.49
CA ILE A 306 -22.02 -20.17 21.33
C ILE A 306 -21.22 -20.74 22.50
N GLY A 307 -21.75 -20.60 23.72
CA GLY A 307 -21.24 -21.29 24.90
C GLY A 307 -22.16 -22.44 25.27
N CYS A 308 -21.60 -23.62 25.52
CA CYS A 308 -22.33 -24.79 26.01
C CYS A 308 -21.54 -25.49 27.12
N ARG A 309 -22.27 -26.13 28.04
CA ARG A 309 -21.69 -26.93 29.14
C ARG A 309 -22.24 -28.35 29.19
N LYS A 310 -23.14 -28.65 28.27
CA LYS A 310 -23.80 -29.94 28.12
C LYS A 310 -24.01 -30.19 26.63
N ILE A 311 -23.98 -31.45 26.24
CA ILE A 311 -24.12 -31.86 24.84
C ILE A 311 -25.48 -31.47 24.27
N GLU A 312 -26.55 -31.52 25.08
CA GLU A 312 -27.90 -31.18 24.61
C GLU A 312 -28.01 -29.70 24.24
N GLN A 313 -27.24 -28.82 24.89
CA GLN A 313 -27.19 -27.39 24.53
C GLN A 313 -26.50 -27.19 23.19
N LEU A 314 -25.41 -27.91 22.95
CA LEU A 314 -24.71 -27.86 21.67
C LEU A 314 -25.61 -28.36 20.54
N GLN A 315 -26.25 -29.51 20.74
CA GLN A 315 -27.19 -30.10 19.79
C GLN A 315 -28.33 -29.12 19.44
N ALA A 316 -28.96 -28.52 20.46
CA ALA A 316 -30.01 -27.55 20.26
C ALA A 316 -29.53 -26.31 19.49
N ASN A 317 -28.33 -25.80 19.77
CA ASN A 317 -27.76 -24.66 19.04
C ASN A 317 -27.53 -25.00 17.55
N ILE A 318 -27.08 -26.22 17.24
CA ILE A 318 -26.89 -26.70 15.86
C ILE A 318 -28.24 -26.82 15.13
N GLU A 319 -29.26 -27.39 15.79
CA GLU A 319 -30.60 -27.52 15.22
C GLU A 319 -31.24 -26.15 14.92
N ASN A 320 -31.02 -25.19 15.84
CA ASN A 320 -31.54 -23.82 15.73
C ASN A 320 -30.98 -23.02 14.54
N LEU A 321 -29.90 -23.46 13.90
CA LEU A 321 -29.39 -22.86 12.65
C LEU A 321 -30.43 -22.91 11.52
N SER A 322 -31.40 -23.82 11.59
CA SER A 322 -32.46 -23.97 10.59
C SER A 322 -33.65 -23.02 10.79
N VAL A 323 -33.69 -22.27 11.89
CA VAL A 323 -34.78 -21.34 12.18
C VAL A 323 -34.80 -20.20 11.16
N LYS A 324 -35.99 -19.87 10.67
CA LYS A 324 -36.23 -18.77 9.73
C LYS A 324 -37.10 -17.70 10.41
N LEU A 325 -36.60 -16.47 10.46
CA LEU A 325 -37.34 -15.31 10.98
C LEU A 325 -37.84 -14.46 9.82
N SER A 326 -39.10 -14.01 9.87
CA SER A 326 -39.63 -13.03 8.94
C SER A 326 -39.28 -11.60 9.39
N GLU A 327 -39.45 -10.62 8.50
CA GLU A 327 -39.33 -9.19 8.86
C GLU A 327 -40.25 -8.80 10.03
N ASP A 328 -41.45 -9.38 10.10
CA ASP A 328 -42.38 -9.14 11.21
C ASP A 328 -41.88 -9.75 12.53
N ASP A 329 -41.24 -10.92 12.48
CA ASP A 329 -40.62 -11.51 13.67
C ASP A 329 -39.44 -10.65 14.15
N MET A 330 -38.60 -10.18 13.22
CA MET A 330 -37.47 -9.30 13.54
C MET A 330 -37.97 -8.00 14.19
N ARG A 331 -38.99 -7.37 13.59
CA ARG A 331 -39.60 -6.14 14.13
C ARG A 331 -40.20 -6.34 15.53
N GLU A 332 -40.92 -7.43 15.76
CA GLU A 332 -41.49 -7.73 17.09
C GLU A 332 -40.40 -7.89 18.16
N ILE A 333 -39.27 -8.53 17.81
CA ILE A 333 -38.14 -8.70 18.72
C ILE A 333 -37.50 -7.34 19.05
N GLU A 334 -37.30 -6.49 18.04
CA GLU A 334 -36.69 -5.18 18.21
C GLU A 334 -37.56 -4.19 18.98
N GLU A 335 -38.88 -4.21 18.79
CA GLU A 335 -39.83 -3.36 19.53
C GLU A 335 -39.89 -3.68 21.04
N ALA A 336 -39.53 -4.91 21.43
CA ALA A 336 -39.54 -5.32 22.84
C ALA A 336 -38.50 -4.56 23.68
N VAL A 337 -37.35 -4.24 23.07
CA VAL A 337 -36.28 -3.45 23.66
C VAL A 337 -35.75 -2.46 22.60
N PRO A 338 -36.36 -1.26 22.52
CA PRO A 338 -35.90 -0.24 21.60
C PRO A 338 -34.43 0.11 21.82
N ILE A 339 -33.73 0.38 20.73
CA ILE A 339 -32.36 0.91 20.77
C ILE A 339 -32.42 2.42 21.02
N ASP A 340 -31.58 2.90 21.93
CA ASP A 340 -31.27 4.33 22.01
C ASP A 340 -30.06 4.58 21.12
N LEU A 341 -30.21 5.35 20.05
CA LEU A 341 -29.10 5.63 19.13
C LEU A 341 -28.14 6.72 19.67
N GLY A 342 -28.57 7.55 20.62
CA GLY A 342 -27.74 8.66 21.15
C GLY A 342 -27.35 9.71 20.10
N TYR A 343 -26.66 10.78 20.54
CA TYR A 343 -26.07 11.77 19.62
C TYR A 343 -24.76 11.23 19.00
N PRO A 344 -24.44 11.50 17.71
CA PRO A 344 -25.21 12.28 16.73
C PRO A 344 -26.30 11.50 15.98
N HIS A 345 -26.37 10.18 16.14
CA HIS A 345 -27.25 9.30 15.38
C HIS A 345 -28.74 9.66 15.47
N ALA A 346 -29.24 9.97 16.66
CA ALA A 346 -30.63 10.41 16.90
C ALA A 346 -30.95 11.76 16.25
N PHE A 347 -29.96 12.66 16.14
CA PHE A 347 -30.11 13.94 15.44
C PHE A 347 -30.23 13.72 13.92
N LEU A 348 -29.37 12.87 13.36
CA LEU A 348 -29.31 12.58 11.92
C LEU A 348 -30.55 11.79 11.43
N SER A 349 -30.92 10.74 12.16
CA SER A 349 -32.06 9.86 11.84
C SER A 349 -33.41 10.53 11.96
N GLY A 350 -33.55 11.42 12.94
CA GLY A 350 -34.81 12.06 13.23
C GLY A 350 -35.91 11.19 13.81
N LEU A 351 -35.69 9.88 13.89
CA LEU A 351 -36.48 8.92 14.64
C LEU A 351 -35.51 8.19 15.57
N ALA A 352 -35.91 7.97 16.82
CA ALA A 352 -35.00 7.50 17.87
C ALA A 352 -34.43 6.08 17.64
N ASP A 353 -34.89 5.37 16.61
CA ASP A 353 -34.77 3.92 16.46
C ASP A 353 -34.25 3.44 15.08
N LYS A 354 -33.85 4.32 14.14
CA LYS A 354 -33.50 3.91 12.76
C LYS A 354 -32.23 4.58 12.21
N HIS A 355 -31.31 3.80 11.66
CA HIS A 355 -30.12 4.30 10.95
C HIS A 355 -30.47 5.10 9.69
N VAL A 356 -29.67 6.13 9.43
CA VAL A 356 -29.69 6.91 8.18
C VAL A 356 -28.88 6.19 7.11
N GLY A 357 -29.38 6.16 5.87
CA GLY A 357 -28.64 5.57 4.75
C GLY A 357 -29.34 5.74 3.41
N PRO A 358 -28.73 5.28 2.31
CA PRO A 358 -29.26 5.46 0.95
C PRO A 358 -30.65 4.84 0.70
N THR A 359 -31.10 3.95 1.60
CA THR A 359 -32.45 3.35 1.58
C THR A 359 -33.49 4.15 2.38
N ARG A 360 -33.06 5.04 3.28
CA ARG A 360 -33.92 5.73 4.24
C ARG A 360 -33.45 7.18 4.44
N PRO A 361 -34.22 8.17 3.92
CA PRO A 361 -33.90 9.58 4.04
C PRO A 361 -33.67 10.00 5.50
N SER A 362 -32.60 10.77 5.73
CA SER A 362 -32.40 11.46 7.00
C SER A 362 -33.48 12.54 7.22
N LYS A 363 -33.62 13.02 8.47
CA LYS A 363 -34.53 14.13 8.79
C LYS A 363 -34.23 15.40 7.98
N LEU A 364 -32.98 15.55 7.54
CA LEU A 364 -32.50 16.66 6.71
C LEU A 364 -32.89 16.44 5.25
N GLU A 365 -32.75 15.21 4.76
CA GLU A 365 -32.99 14.87 3.36
C GLU A 365 -34.47 14.86 2.99
N VAL A 366 -35.38 14.53 3.91
CA VAL A 366 -36.84 14.62 3.68
C VAL A 366 -37.28 16.04 3.27
N ARG A 367 -36.48 17.06 3.60
CA ARG A 367 -36.76 18.46 3.21
C ARG A 367 -36.25 18.84 1.81
N TRP A 368 -35.49 17.97 1.15
CA TRP A 368 -34.86 18.24 -0.16
C TRP A 368 -35.70 17.77 -1.36
N GLY A 369 -36.89 17.22 -1.12
CA GLY A 369 -37.79 16.68 -2.15
C GLY A 369 -37.93 15.16 -2.07
N GLY A 370 -38.71 14.56 -2.98
CA GLY A 370 -38.85 13.11 -3.06
C GLY A 370 -37.71 12.48 -3.86
N PHE A 371 -36.98 11.55 -3.26
CA PHE A 371 -35.98 10.73 -3.94
C PHE A 371 -36.23 9.26 -3.61
N GLU A 372 -35.97 8.37 -4.58
CA GLU A 372 -36.11 6.92 -4.41
C GLU A 372 -34.83 6.36 -3.79
N GLY A 373 -34.95 5.73 -2.63
CA GLY A 373 -33.80 5.12 -1.96
C GLY A 373 -33.35 3.85 -2.69
N VAL A 374 -32.03 3.64 -2.78
CA VAL A 374 -31.47 2.45 -3.42
C VAL A 374 -31.42 1.32 -2.41
N GLU A 375 -32.24 0.27 -2.59
CA GLU A 375 -32.17 -0.94 -1.76
C GLU A 375 -30.76 -1.53 -1.77
N GLU A 376 -30.22 -1.79 -0.58
CA GLU A 376 -28.96 -2.51 -0.48
C GLU A 376 -29.13 -3.95 -1.01
N PRO A 377 -28.08 -4.53 -1.64
CA PRO A 377 -28.12 -5.91 -2.10
C PRO A 377 -28.47 -6.87 -0.95
N LYS A 378 -29.66 -7.47 -1.00
CA LYS A 378 -30.06 -8.52 -0.06
C LYS A 378 -29.35 -9.81 -0.43
N LEU A 379 -28.90 -10.55 0.59
CA LEU A 379 -28.37 -11.90 0.38
C LEU A 379 -29.46 -12.76 -0.26
N LEU A 380 -29.20 -13.34 -1.44
CA LEU A 380 -30.09 -14.37 -2.00
C LEU A 380 -30.12 -15.52 -1.01
N SER A 381 -31.25 -15.68 -0.33
CA SER A 381 -31.48 -16.83 0.54
C SER A 381 -31.22 -18.09 -0.28
N THR A 382 -30.33 -18.96 0.20
CA THR A 382 -30.07 -20.31 -0.35
C THR A 382 -31.32 -21.20 -0.42
N GLN A 383 -32.48 -20.69 0.02
CA GLN A 383 -33.76 -21.37 -0.01
C GLN A 383 -34.54 -21.15 -1.31
N GLN A 384 -34.30 -20.08 -2.08
CA GLN A 384 -34.98 -19.90 -3.37
C GLN A 384 -34.46 -20.86 -4.45
N VAL A 385 -33.19 -21.25 -4.36
CA VAL A 385 -32.55 -22.20 -5.28
C VAL A 385 -33.02 -23.65 -5.01
N ALA A 386 -33.53 -23.95 -3.82
CA ALA A 386 -34.03 -25.29 -3.47
C ALA A 386 -35.50 -25.53 -3.89
N ASN A 387 -36.27 -24.47 -4.18
CA ASN A 387 -37.69 -24.58 -4.56
C ASN A 387 -37.93 -24.58 -6.08
N THR A 388 -36.88 -24.47 -6.90
CA THR A 388 -37.00 -24.50 -8.37
C THR A 388 -36.93 -25.91 -8.97
N SER A 389 -36.88 -26.95 -8.14
CA SER A 389 -36.81 -28.35 -8.59
C SER A 389 -38.17 -29.08 -8.65
N GLN A 390 -39.28 -28.37 -8.87
CA GLN A 390 -40.59 -28.98 -9.11
C GLN A 390 -41.36 -28.24 -10.23
N SER A 391 -40.97 -28.49 -11.47
CA SER A 391 -41.90 -28.49 -12.61
C SER A 391 -41.25 -29.26 -13.77
N GLU A 392 -41.36 -30.58 -13.73
CA GLU A 392 -41.16 -31.45 -14.89
C GLU A 392 -42.37 -31.26 -15.81
N GLN A 393 -42.26 -30.37 -16.80
CA GLN A 393 -43.12 -30.32 -18.00
C GLN A 393 -42.51 -29.27 -18.92
N ASP A 394 -41.71 -29.75 -19.87
CA ASP A 394 -41.38 -29.15 -21.18
C ASP A 394 -40.08 -29.81 -21.67
N ALA A 395 -40.16 -31.13 -21.86
CA ALA A 395 -39.18 -31.91 -22.59
C ALA A 395 -39.83 -32.27 -23.92
N ASP A 396 -39.61 -31.44 -24.94
CA ASP A 396 -39.68 -31.79 -26.36
C ASP A 396 -39.40 -30.54 -27.21
N ASP A 397 -38.16 -30.06 -27.18
CA ASP A 397 -37.52 -29.51 -28.37
C ASP A 397 -36.02 -29.35 -28.10
N PHE A 398 -35.21 -29.45 -29.13
CA PHE A 398 -33.73 -29.43 -29.13
C PHE A 398 -33.03 -30.78 -28.93
N ASN A 399 -33.08 -31.56 -30.00
CA ASN A 399 -32.03 -32.53 -30.28
C ASN A 399 -31.62 -32.45 -31.76
N LEU A 400 -30.71 -31.53 -32.10
CA LEU A 400 -29.90 -31.63 -33.32
C LEU A 400 -28.52 -31.00 -33.06
N HIS A 401 -27.49 -31.80 -33.30
CA HIS A 401 -26.04 -31.54 -33.21
C HIS A 401 -25.36 -31.83 -31.87
N ALA A 402 -25.39 -33.11 -31.52
CA ALA A 402 -24.23 -33.77 -30.93
C ALA A 402 -23.06 -33.79 -31.94
N ASP A 403 -21.99 -33.05 -31.66
CA ASP A 403 -20.66 -33.63 -31.47
C ASP A 403 -19.59 -32.55 -31.19
N ARG A 404 -18.79 -32.81 -30.13
CA ARG A 404 -17.71 -32.00 -29.52
C ARG A 404 -18.13 -30.88 -28.55
N LYS A 405 -18.61 -31.31 -27.38
CA LYS A 405 -18.82 -30.49 -26.17
C LYS A 405 -17.48 -30.21 -25.45
N CYS A 406 -17.01 -28.97 -25.51
CA CYS A 406 -16.18 -28.40 -24.44
C CYS A 406 -17.16 -27.89 -23.37
N GLN A 407 -17.17 -28.52 -22.19
CA GLN A 407 -18.13 -28.24 -21.13
C GLN A 407 -17.94 -26.83 -20.57
N ILE A 408 -19.02 -26.05 -20.62
CA ILE A 408 -19.17 -24.72 -20.02
C ILE A 408 -19.25 -24.90 -18.49
N PHE A 409 -18.36 -24.26 -17.73
CA PHE A 409 -18.47 -24.13 -16.27
C PHE A 409 -19.29 -22.87 -15.91
N PRO A 410 -20.07 -22.86 -14.81
CA PRO A 410 -20.95 -21.75 -14.49
C PRO A 410 -20.19 -20.53 -13.95
N THR A 411 -20.54 -19.36 -14.49
CA THR A 411 -20.16 -18.00 -14.07
C THR A 411 -20.75 -17.66 -12.71
N SER A 412 -19.97 -17.73 -11.61
CA SER A 412 -20.45 -17.40 -10.25
C SER A 412 -19.60 -16.38 -9.49
N ARG A 413 -18.77 -15.57 -10.18
CA ARG A 413 -17.89 -14.56 -9.56
C ARG A 413 -18.29 -13.11 -9.82
N LEU A 414 -19.25 -12.87 -10.70
CA LEU A 414 -19.59 -11.55 -11.21
C LEU A 414 -21.04 -11.22 -10.85
N ASP A 415 -21.31 -9.99 -10.41
CA ASP A 415 -22.69 -9.53 -10.27
C ASP A 415 -23.37 -9.42 -11.64
N ALA A 416 -24.69 -9.21 -11.68
CA ALA A 416 -25.43 -9.14 -12.94
C ALA A 416 -24.98 -7.98 -13.84
N GLY A 417 -24.52 -6.87 -13.24
CA GLY A 417 -23.96 -5.73 -13.95
C GLY A 417 -22.58 -6.05 -14.55
N GLU A 418 -21.71 -6.68 -13.76
CA GLU A 418 -20.39 -7.13 -14.19
C GLU A 418 -20.48 -8.22 -15.26
N SER A 419 -21.41 -9.15 -15.13
CA SER A 419 -21.68 -10.19 -16.14
C SER A 419 -22.11 -9.54 -17.46
N ARG A 420 -23.00 -8.55 -17.42
CA ARG A 420 -23.43 -7.79 -18.59
C ARG A 420 -22.29 -6.97 -19.21
N ILE A 421 -21.41 -6.39 -18.40
CA ILE A 421 -20.20 -5.69 -18.89
C ILE A 421 -19.27 -6.69 -19.57
N CYS A 422 -19.04 -7.86 -18.97
CA CYS A 422 -18.21 -8.91 -19.55
C CYS A 422 -18.78 -9.43 -20.88
N GLU A 423 -20.10 -9.60 -20.98
CA GLU A 423 -20.77 -9.95 -22.24
C GLU A 423 -20.55 -8.89 -23.31
N GLN A 424 -20.68 -7.60 -22.97
CA GLN A 424 -20.44 -6.50 -23.91
C GLN A 424 -18.97 -6.39 -24.34
N LEU A 425 -18.02 -6.60 -23.41
CA LEU A 425 -16.59 -6.61 -23.72
C LEU A 425 -16.23 -7.80 -24.63
N ARG A 426 -16.80 -8.98 -24.38
CA ARG A 426 -16.64 -10.15 -25.26
C ARG A 426 -17.28 -9.94 -26.63
N ALA A 427 -18.43 -9.29 -26.68
CA ALA A 427 -19.11 -8.97 -27.94
C ALA A 427 -18.32 -7.97 -28.79
N ALA A 428 -17.50 -7.12 -28.16
CA ALA A 428 -16.58 -6.24 -28.88
C ALA A 428 -15.39 -7.01 -29.47
N LEU A 429 -14.98 -8.15 -28.91
CA LEU A 429 -13.85 -8.93 -29.39
C LEU A 429 -14.22 -9.86 -30.56
N PRO A 430 -13.30 -10.17 -31.49
CA PRO A 430 -13.51 -11.23 -32.48
C PRO A 430 -13.52 -12.63 -31.82
N PRO A 431 -13.94 -13.67 -32.56
CA PRO A 431 -13.94 -15.04 -32.05
C PRO A 431 -12.57 -15.49 -31.51
N TYR A 432 -12.58 -16.30 -30.46
CA TYR A 432 -11.38 -16.81 -29.77
C TYR A 432 -10.24 -17.27 -30.69
N ASN A 433 -10.55 -17.99 -31.77
CA ASN A 433 -9.52 -18.48 -32.71
C ASN A 433 -8.78 -17.34 -33.41
N ALA A 434 -9.47 -16.24 -33.74
CA ALA A 434 -8.87 -15.05 -34.32
C ALA A 434 -8.00 -14.31 -33.29
N LEU A 435 -8.43 -14.22 -32.02
CA LEU A 435 -7.61 -13.66 -30.94
C LEU A 435 -6.33 -14.47 -30.71
N ARG A 436 -6.46 -15.80 -30.66
CA ARG A 436 -5.32 -16.70 -30.46
C ARG A 436 -4.31 -16.58 -31.60
N GLN A 437 -4.79 -16.46 -32.84
CA GLN A 437 -3.93 -16.20 -34.00
C GLN A 437 -3.25 -14.83 -33.91
N CYS A 438 -3.99 -13.78 -33.53
CA CYS A 438 -3.45 -12.44 -33.34
C CYS A 438 -2.29 -12.42 -32.32
N PHE A 439 -2.48 -13.08 -31.18
CA PHE A 439 -1.47 -13.11 -30.09
C PHE A 439 -0.39 -14.18 -30.25
N SER A 440 -0.38 -14.90 -31.37
CA SER A 440 0.72 -15.81 -31.71
C SER A 440 1.92 -15.12 -32.38
N GLY A 441 1.82 -13.81 -32.65
CA GLY A 441 2.87 -12.97 -33.24
C GLY A 441 3.88 -12.42 -32.24
N ASP A 442 4.28 -11.16 -32.38
CA ASP A 442 5.22 -10.50 -31.47
C ASP A 442 4.57 -10.21 -30.10
N THR A 443 5.01 -10.95 -29.08
CA THR A 443 4.53 -10.83 -27.70
C THR A 443 5.51 -10.14 -26.76
N LYS A 444 6.68 -9.68 -27.24
CA LYS A 444 7.73 -9.10 -26.37
C LYS A 444 7.26 -7.88 -25.60
N TRP A 445 6.31 -7.13 -26.16
CA TRP A 445 5.70 -5.97 -25.51
C TRP A 445 4.91 -6.35 -24.25
N TRP A 446 4.27 -7.53 -24.23
CA TRP A 446 3.52 -8.03 -23.07
C TRP A 446 4.47 -8.39 -21.94
N ASP A 447 5.57 -9.07 -22.27
CA ASP A 447 6.62 -9.40 -21.32
C ASP A 447 7.29 -8.13 -20.76
N PHE A 448 7.54 -7.13 -21.62
CA PHE A 448 8.09 -5.85 -21.19
C PHE A 448 7.15 -5.08 -20.27
N TRP A 449 5.85 -5.03 -20.61
CA TRP A 449 4.82 -4.45 -19.75
C TRP A 449 4.77 -5.17 -18.40
N HIS A 450 4.76 -6.49 -18.39
CA HIS A 450 4.71 -7.29 -17.17
C HIS A 450 5.93 -7.06 -16.27
N ILE A 451 7.13 -6.98 -16.86
CA ILE A 451 8.38 -6.70 -16.12
C ILE A 451 8.38 -5.29 -15.52
N LYS A 452 7.97 -4.27 -16.29
CA LYS A 452 7.96 -2.88 -15.80
C LYS A 452 6.86 -2.66 -14.74
N THR A 453 5.74 -3.38 -14.82
CA THR A 453 4.61 -3.20 -13.91
C THR A 453 4.74 -4.03 -12.63
N PHE A 454 5.19 -5.29 -12.73
CA PHE A 454 5.23 -6.22 -11.60
C PHE A 454 6.64 -6.55 -11.12
N GLY A 455 7.67 -6.05 -11.81
CA GLY A 455 9.07 -6.33 -11.53
C GLY A 455 9.60 -7.59 -12.22
N PRO A 456 10.94 -7.78 -12.26
CA PRO A 456 11.59 -8.88 -12.98
C PRO A 456 11.37 -10.25 -12.33
N ASP A 457 11.01 -10.28 -11.05
CA ASP A 457 10.85 -11.49 -10.23
C ASP A 457 9.37 -11.98 -10.17
N ALA A 458 8.44 -11.25 -10.80
CA ALA A 458 7.03 -11.65 -10.86
C ALA A 458 6.80 -12.89 -11.74
N PRO A 459 5.83 -13.77 -11.40
CA PRO A 459 5.49 -14.93 -12.21
C PRO A 459 5.14 -14.49 -13.65
N LYS A 460 5.90 -14.96 -14.65
CA LYS A 460 5.63 -14.60 -16.05
C LYS A 460 4.41 -15.33 -16.57
N GLU A 461 3.33 -14.59 -16.82
CA GLU A 461 2.18 -15.07 -17.60
C GLU A 461 2.31 -14.56 -19.04
N SER A 462 2.38 -15.46 -20.03
CA SER A 462 2.36 -15.07 -21.44
C SER A 462 0.96 -14.57 -21.86
N ILE A 463 0.88 -13.72 -22.89
CA ILE A 463 -0.41 -13.22 -23.37
C ILE A 463 -1.37 -14.31 -23.85
N LEU A 464 -0.85 -15.46 -24.33
CA LEU A 464 -1.66 -16.60 -24.72
C LEU A 464 -2.25 -17.33 -23.50
N GLN A 465 -1.47 -17.47 -22.42
CA GLN A 465 -1.97 -18.00 -21.14
C GLN A 465 -3.00 -17.06 -20.53
N PHE A 466 -2.77 -15.75 -20.61
CA PHE A 466 -3.74 -14.73 -20.19
C PHE A 466 -5.05 -14.83 -20.99
N LEU A 467 -4.98 -14.93 -22.33
CA LEU A 467 -6.15 -15.13 -23.19
C LEU A 467 -6.94 -16.39 -22.81
N GLU A 468 -6.26 -17.53 -22.65
CA GLU A 468 -6.89 -18.81 -22.28
C GLU A 468 -7.65 -18.73 -20.96
N ARG A 469 -7.08 -18.02 -19.97
CA ARG A 469 -7.69 -17.83 -18.66
C ARG A 469 -8.85 -16.83 -18.69
N VAL A 470 -8.69 -15.71 -19.39
CA VAL A 470 -9.56 -14.53 -19.26
C VAL A 470 -10.74 -14.56 -20.21
N TYR A 471 -10.61 -15.12 -21.42
CA TYR A 471 -11.63 -14.97 -22.46
C TYR A 471 -13.03 -15.42 -22.02
N MET A 472 -13.16 -16.56 -21.32
CA MET A 472 -14.46 -17.11 -20.93
C MET A 472 -14.90 -16.74 -19.50
N ILE A 473 -13.97 -16.54 -18.58
CA ILE A 473 -14.27 -16.40 -17.14
C ILE A 473 -13.67 -15.13 -16.50
N GLY A 474 -13.05 -14.27 -17.31
CA GLY A 474 -12.43 -13.03 -16.85
C GLY A 474 -13.42 -12.02 -16.30
N THR A 475 -12.92 -11.20 -15.38
CA THR A 475 -13.61 -10.03 -14.82
C THR A 475 -13.70 -8.88 -15.83
N PRO A 476 -14.51 -7.83 -15.57
CA PRO A 476 -14.57 -6.64 -16.42
C PRO A 476 -13.19 -6.01 -16.67
N ILE A 477 -12.34 -5.94 -15.64
CA ILE A 477 -11.00 -5.36 -15.73
C ILE A 477 -10.07 -6.23 -16.59
N GLU A 478 -10.05 -7.54 -16.36
CA GLU A 478 -9.22 -8.47 -17.14
C GLU A 478 -9.66 -8.54 -18.61
N LEU A 479 -10.97 -8.54 -18.88
CA LEU A 479 -11.48 -8.41 -20.25
C LEU A 479 -11.16 -7.04 -20.85
N GLY A 480 -11.13 -5.97 -20.05
CA GLY A 480 -10.64 -4.65 -20.46
C GLY A 480 -9.19 -4.68 -20.94
N PHE A 481 -8.31 -5.43 -20.25
CA PHE A 481 -6.93 -5.66 -20.70
C PHE A 481 -6.90 -6.42 -22.03
N LEU A 482 -7.77 -7.41 -22.20
CA LEU A 482 -7.85 -8.21 -23.43
C LEU A 482 -8.32 -7.37 -24.63
N VAL A 483 -9.36 -6.56 -24.45
CA VAL A 483 -9.88 -5.62 -25.46
C VAL A 483 -8.83 -4.58 -25.83
N SER A 484 -8.17 -3.99 -24.85
CA SER A 484 -7.07 -3.02 -25.10
C SER A 484 -5.89 -3.68 -25.82
N SER A 485 -5.53 -4.92 -25.48
CA SER A 485 -4.47 -5.68 -26.13
C SER A 485 -4.78 -6.03 -27.59
N TYR A 486 -6.05 -6.29 -27.89
CA TYR A 486 -6.51 -6.51 -29.26
C TYR A 486 -6.51 -5.21 -30.08
N GLY A 487 -7.03 -4.12 -29.51
CA GLY A 487 -6.99 -2.79 -30.12
C GLY A 487 -5.57 -2.32 -30.42
N ARG A 488 -4.59 -2.67 -29.57
CA ARG A 488 -3.16 -2.46 -29.86
C ARG A 488 -2.73 -3.10 -31.18
N HIS A 489 -3.15 -4.33 -31.46
CA HIS A 489 -2.76 -5.05 -32.68
C HIS A 489 -3.49 -4.52 -33.94
N HIS A 490 -4.65 -3.87 -33.77
CA HIS A 490 -5.51 -3.41 -34.86
C HIS A 490 -5.64 -1.88 -34.84
N ALA A 491 -4.52 -1.20 -35.10
CA ALA A 491 -4.40 0.24 -34.91
C ALA A 491 -5.43 1.11 -35.65
N ALA A 492 -5.94 0.65 -36.80
CA ALA A 492 -6.94 1.35 -37.59
C ALA A 492 -8.32 1.41 -36.90
N GLU A 493 -8.67 0.37 -36.13
CA GLU A 493 -9.96 0.23 -35.43
C GLU A 493 -9.80 0.39 -33.91
N ALA A 494 -8.58 0.67 -33.45
CA ALA A 494 -8.24 0.74 -32.03
C ALA A 494 -9.15 1.68 -31.23
N SER A 495 -9.54 2.82 -31.81
CA SER A 495 -10.44 3.76 -31.13
C SER A 495 -11.78 3.14 -30.74
N GLU A 496 -12.30 2.20 -31.53
CA GLU A 496 -13.57 1.53 -31.23
C GLU A 496 -13.41 0.60 -30.03
N TYR A 497 -12.36 -0.22 -30.03
CA TYR A 497 -12.03 -1.11 -28.90
C TYR A 497 -11.74 -0.32 -27.63
N LEU A 498 -10.98 0.77 -27.74
CA LEU A 498 -10.57 1.54 -26.58
C LEU A 498 -11.75 2.29 -25.96
N ALA A 499 -12.61 2.91 -26.78
CA ALA A 499 -13.82 3.60 -26.32
C ALA A 499 -14.80 2.65 -25.59
N VAL A 500 -14.82 1.36 -25.93
CA VAL A 500 -15.62 0.36 -25.22
C VAL A 500 -15.11 0.16 -23.79
N VAL A 501 -13.79 0.09 -23.59
CA VAL A 501 -13.19 -0.06 -22.25
C VAL A 501 -13.33 1.23 -21.44
N ASP A 502 -13.15 2.40 -22.06
CA ASP A 502 -13.41 3.69 -21.40
C ASP A 502 -14.82 3.75 -20.84
N ARG A 503 -15.81 3.48 -21.69
CA ARG A 503 -17.23 3.60 -21.33
C ARG A 503 -17.69 2.54 -20.33
N LEU A 504 -17.21 1.30 -20.44
CA LEU A 504 -17.73 0.17 -19.66
C LEU A 504 -16.92 -0.15 -18.41
N VAL A 505 -15.64 0.22 -18.38
CA VAL A 505 -14.73 -0.13 -17.27
C VAL A 505 -14.15 1.12 -16.63
N LEU A 506 -13.46 1.98 -17.38
CA LEU A 506 -12.70 3.10 -16.78
C LEU A 506 -13.59 4.28 -16.33
N ALA A 507 -14.76 4.46 -16.93
CA ALA A 507 -15.76 5.44 -16.47
C ALA A 507 -16.44 5.05 -15.14
N SER A 508 -16.21 3.83 -14.66
CA SER A 508 -16.73 3.37 -13.38
C SER A 508 -15.73 3.62 -12.25
N ASP A 509 -16.09 4.52 -11.33
CA ASP A 509 -15.36 4.74 -10.07
C ASP A 509 -15.07 3.44 -9.30
N ARG A 510 -15.95 2.44 -9.41
CA ARG A 510 -15.78 1.12 -8.75
C ARG A 510 -14.54 0.39 -9.26
N PHE A 511 -14.33 0.37 -10.57
CA PHE A 511 -13.17 -0.32 -11.16
C PHE A 511 -11.92 0.57 -11.08
N ALA A 512 -12.05 1.88 -11.35
CA ALA A 512 -10.94 2.82 -11.34
C ALA A 512 -10.25 3.01 -9.97
N ARG A 513 -10.93 2.68 -8.85
CA ARG A 513 -10.34 2.73 -7.50
C ARG A 513 -9.57 1.47 -7.09
N SER A 514 -9.63 0.40 -7.88
CA SER A 514 -8.84 -0.82 -7.62
C SER A 514 -7.44 -0.69 -8.22
N VAL A 515 -6.45 -1.37 -7.62
CA VAL A 515 -5.08 -1.38 -8.16
C VAL A 515 -5.07 -1.94 -9.58
N GLU A 516 -5.81 -3.02 -9.83
CA GLU A 516 -5.93 -3.66 -11.14
C GLU A 516 -6.60 -2.74 -12.17
N GLY A 517 -7.58 -1.94 -11.75
CA GLY A 517 -8.24 -0.95 -12.60
C GLY A 517 -7.35 0.25 -12.91
N LEU A 518 -6.52 0.70 -11.97
CA LEU A 518 -5.48 1.71 -12.22
C LEU A 518 -4.43 1.17 -13.19
N LEU A 519 -3.99 -0.08 -13.02
CA LEU A 519 -3.09 -0.75 -13.96
C LEU A 519 -3.71 -0.86 -15.36
N LEU A 520 -5.01 -1.16 -15.44
CA LEU A 520 -5.75 -1.15 -16.70
C LEU A 520 -5.75 0.26 -17.30
N ALA A 521 -6.04 1.31 -16.52
CA ALA A 521 -6.04 2.69 -17.00
C ALA A 521 -4.67 3.09 -17.58
N VAL A 522 -3.58 2.75 -16.90
CA VAL A 522 -2.21 3.01 -17.38
C VAL A 522 -1.93 2.23 -18.66
N PHE A 523 -2.25 0.93 -18.70
CA PHE A 523 -2.09 0.12 -19.90
C PHE A 523 -2.92 0.65 -21.06
N HIS A 524 -4.16 1.04 -20.79
CA HIS A 524 -5.11 1.58 -21.75
C HIS A 524 -4.62 2.89 -22.35
N ALA A 525 -4.11 3.80 -21.51
CA ALA A 525 -3.46 5.03 -21.94
C ALA A 525 -2.24 4.72 -22.84
N LYS A 526 -1.42 3.73 -22.49
CA LYS A 526 -0.29 3.28 -23.33
C LYS A 526 -0.73 2.74 -24.69
N VAL A 527 -1.88 2.08 -24.78
CA VAL A 527 -2.40 1.61 -26.06
C VAL A 527 -2.95 2.77 -26.89
N TYR A 528 -3.64 3.74 -26.28
CA TYR A 528 -4.03 4.99 -26.96
C TYR A 528 -2.82 5.70 -27.55
N LEU A 529 -1.77 5.81 -26.74
CA LEU A 529 -0.47 6.35 -27.09
C LEU A 529 0.13 5.61 -28.29
N ASP A 530 0.33 4.30 -28.20
CA ASP A 530 0.95 3.53 -29.29
C ASP A 530 0.10 3.56 -30.58
N ASN A 531 -1.21 3.76 -30.49
CA ASN A 531 -2.08 3.95 -31.66
C ASN A 531 -2.07 5.37 -32.22
N LEU A 532 -1.92 6.39 -31.37
CA LEU A 532 -1.62 7.76 -31.81
C LEU A 532 -0.35 7.75 -32.66
N HIS A 533 0.63 6.91 -32.31
CA HIS A 533 1.80 6.66 -33.11
C HIS A 533 1.55 5.82 -34.37
N ARG A 534 0.86 4.68 -34.30
CA ARG A 534 0.68 3.78 -35.46
C ARG A 534 -0.14 4.41 -36.59
N ASN A 535 -1.03 5.36 -36.27
CA ASN A 535 -1.86 6.09 -37.23
C ASN A 535 -1.16 7.33 -37.84
N TYR A 536 0.18 7.38 -37.81
CA TYR A 536 1.02 8.50 -38.25
C TYR A 536 0.89 8.94 -39.71
N SER A 537 0.22 8.19 -40.59
CA SER A 537 0.35 8.45 -42.03
C SER A 537 -0.42 9.66 -42.57
N SER A 538 -1.24 10.39 -41.77
CA SER A 538 -2.07 11.48 -42.32
C SER A 538 -2.20 12.78 -41.53
N SER A 539 -1.80 12.87 -40.25
CA SER A 539 -2.04 14.08 -39.43
C SER A 539 -0.81 14.61 -38.67
N HIS A 540 -0.33 15.78 -39.09
CA HIS A 540 0.77 16.51 -38.46
C HIS A 540 0.51 16.85 -36.98
N ARG A 541 -0.75 17.17 -36.61
CA ARG A 541 -1.12 17.49 -35.22
C ARG A 541 -1.00 16.29 -34.28
N ARG A 542 -1.39 15.10 -34.75
CA ARG A 542 -1.27 13.85 -33.97
C ARG A 542 0.19 13.45 -33.79
N SER A 543 1.02 13.71 -34.81
CA SER A 543 2.46 13.50 -34.73
C SER A 543 3.12 14.43 -33.71
N ALA A 544 2.80 15.73 -33.74
CA ALA A 544 3.32 16.68 -32.75
C ALA A 544 2.93 16.28 -31.32
N ALA A 545 1.64 15.96 -31.08
CA ALA A 545 1.17 15.51 -29.76
C ALA A 545 1.86 14.24 -29.27
N TRP A 546 2.11 13.27 -30.17
CA TRP A 546 2.86 12.06 -29.82
C TRP A 546 4.28 12.36 -29.36
N TRP A 547 5.03 13.17 -30.12
CA TRP A 547 6.41 13.45 -29.78
C TRP A 547 6.53 14.26 -28.49
N THR A 548 5.59 15.15 -28.20
CA THR A 548 5.51 15.84 -26.91
C THR A 548 5.37 14.83 -25.76
N LEU A 549 4.47 13.85 -25.88
CA LEU A 549 4.26 12.83 -24.85
C LEU A 549 5.49 11.93 -24.67
N TYR A 550 6.14 11.55 -25.77
CA TYR A 550 7.39 10.79 -25.74
C TYR A 550 8.52 11.53 -25.02
N LEU A 551 8.74 12.81 -25.37
CA LEU A 551 9.80 13.62 -24.77
C LEU A 551 9.50 13.94 -23.30
N GLY A 552 8.23 14.17 -22.96
CA GLY A 552 7.77 14.34 -21.57
C GLY A 552 8.02 13.09 -20.72
N ASP A 553 7.72 11.89 -21.24
CA ASP A 553 8.01 10.62 -20.57
C ASP A 553 9.50 10.48 -20.25
N ARG A 554 10.39 10.81 -21.22
CA ARG A 554 11.85 10.78 -21.01
C ARG A 554 12.32 11.79 -19.98
N PHE A 555 11.84 13.03 -20.07
CA PHE A 555 12.21 14.12 -19.17
C PHE A 555 11.81 13.83 -17.72
N LEU A 556 10.55 13.43 -17.48
CA LEU A 556 10.07 13.13 -16.13
C LEU A 556 10.78 11.90 -15.56
N SER A 557 10.97 10.87 -16.37
CA SER A 557 11.65 9.63 -15.94
C SER A 557 13.08 9.88 -15.50
N ILE A 558 13.85 10.67 -16.27
CA ILE A 558 15.22 11.00 -15.88
C ILE A 558 15.25 11.94 -14.66
N LEU A 559 14.35 12.93 -14.60
CA LEU A 559 14.30 13.87 -13.48
C LEU A 559 14.01 13.18 -12.15
N LEU A 560 13.05 12.25 -12.15
CA LEU A 560 12.53 11.57 -10.96
C LEU A 560 13.26 10.25 -10.65
N GLY A 561 14.14 9.80 -11.55
CA GLY A 561 14.78 8.50 -11.41
C GLY A 561 13.84 7.30 -11.60
N LEU A 562 12.73 7.48 -12.31
CA LEU A 562 11.70 6.45 -12.54
C LEU A 562 11.85 5.75 -13.90
N PRO A 563 11.39 4.50 -14.07
CA PRO A 563 11.42 3.84 -15.36
C PRO A 563 10.53 4.58 -16.37
N TYR A 564 11.01 4.77 -17.59
CA TYR A 564 10.19 5.34 -18.66
C TYR A 564 9.07 4.40 -19.09
N SER A 565 7.96 4.98 -19.53
CA SER A 565 6.72 4.27 -19.79
C SER A 565 6.55 3.87 -21.26
N ILE A 566 7.11 4.63 -22.21
CA ILE A 566 7.03 4.41 -23.66
C ILE A 566 8.30 3.73 -24.16
N SER A 567 8.21 2.52 -24.72
CA SER A 567 9.38 1.81 -25.26
C SER A 567 9.78 2.33 -26.64
N ASP A 568 11.08 2.48 -26.89
CA ASP A 568 11.59 2.84 -28.23
C ASP A 568 11.26 1.79 -29.30
N ASN A 569 10.97 0.54 -28.90
CA ASN A 569 10.54 -0.52 -29.82
C ASN A 569 9.05 -0.40 -30.23
N SER A 570 8.28 0.44 -29.56
CA SER A 570 6.82 0.54 -29.79
C SER A 570 6.47 1.33 -31.05
N PHE A 571 7.44 2.03 -31.66
CA PHE A 571 7.17 2.97 -32.74
C PHE A 571 8.22 2.95 -33.86
N ILE A 572 7.77 3.16 -35.09
CA ILE A 572 8.66 3.34 -36.25
C ILE A 572 9.16 4.76 -36.27
N VAL A 573 10.46 4.90 -36.07
CA VAL A 573 11.17 6.16 -36.17
C VAL A 573 11.34 6.55 -37.65
N THR A 574 10.33 7.17 -38.26
CA THR A 574 10.41 7.71 -39.62
C THR A 574 10.60 9.21 -39.56
N TYR A 575 11.83 9.69 -39.69
CA TYR A 575 12.13 11.12 -39.68
C TYR A 575 12.07 11.71 -41.09
N ALA A 576 11.44 12.88 -41.24
CA ALA A 576 11.79 13.81 -42.31
C ALA A 576 13.13 14.45 -41.92
N SER A 577 14.18 14.19 -42.69
CA SER A 577 15.56 14.62 -42.39
C SER A 577 15.74 16.14 -42.32
N GLU A 578 14.78 16.93 -42.82
CA GLU A 578 14.89 18.39 -42.92
C GLU A 578 13.51 19.05 -42.77
N THR A 579 13.00 19.17 -41.54
CA THR A 579 11.86 20.07 -41.27
C THR A 579 12.40 21.48 -41.01
N SER A 580 12.57 22.28 -42.06
CA SER A 580 12.82 23.72 -41.98
C SER A 580 11.55 24.52 -41.65
N GLN A 581 10.52 23.87 -41.10
CA GLN A 581 9.25 24.47 -40.73
C GLN A 581 9.37 25.10 -39.34
N LEU A 582 8.84 26.33 -39.21
CA LEU A 582 8.76 27.10 -37.96
C LEU A 582 8.19 26.22 -36.84
N GLY A 583 8.89 26.14 -35.69
CA GLY A 583 8.50 25.32 -34.53
C GLY A 583 8.85 23.82 -34.59
N TYR A 584 9.54 23.34 -35.64
CA TYR A 584 9.94 21.92 -35.78
C TYR A 584 11.46 21.72 -35.98
N ALA A 585 12.26 22.78 -35.92
CA ALA A 585 13.70 22.74 -36.23
C ALA A 585 14.54 21.98 -35.17
N THR A 586 14.06 21.93 -33.93
CA THR A 586 14.71 21.26 -32.79
C THR A 586 14.25 19.82 -32.61
N LEU A 587 13.07 19.47 -33.12
CA LEU A 587 12.41 18.20 -32.89
C LEU A 587 13.24 16.96 -33.31
N PRO A 588 13.91 16.92 -34.48
CA PRO A 588 14.75 15.76 -34.84
C PRO A 588 15.91 15.52 -33.86
N PHE A 589 16.46 16.60 -33.31
CA PHE A 589 17.50 16.52 -32.29
C PHE A 589 16.92 16.03 -30.96
N ALA A 590 15.78 16.60 -30.54
CA ALA A 590 15.12 16.25 -29.29
C ALA A 590 14.71 14.77 -29.23
N ILE A 591 14.20 14.20 -30.32
CA ILE A 591 13.80 12.78 -30.36
C ILE A 591 15.01 11.86 -30.24
N ARG A 592 16.09 12.13 -31.00
CA ARG A 592 17.34 11.36 -30.88
C ARG A 592 17.93 11.46 -29.48
N LEU A 593 17.90 12.66 -28.89
CA LEU A 593 18.29 12.86 -27.50
C LEU A 593 17.43 12.01 -26.56
N GLY A 594 16.10 12.03 -26.71
CA GLY A 594 15.17 11.25 -25.90
C GLY A 594 15.41 9.73 -25.93
N MET A 595 15.80 9.18 -27.08
CA MET A 595 16.20 7.77 -27.19
C MET A 595 17.47 7.48 -26.38
N ILE A 596 18.47 8.36 -26.49
CA ILE A 596 19.71 8.25 -25.69
C ILE A 596 19.38 8.38 -24.20
N THR A 597 18.55 9.35 -23.81
CA THR A 597 18.05 9.55 -22.43
C THR A 597 17.39 8.28 -21.90
N GLY A 598 16.60 7.57 -22.72
CA GLY A 598 16.01 6.27 -22.36
C GLY A 598 17.06 5.25 -21.93
N ARG A 599 18.16 5.14 -22.67
CA ARG A 599 19.26 4.24 -22.30
C ARG A 599 20.02 4.69 -21.05
N VAL A 600 20.17 6.01 -20.85
CA VAL A 600 20.75 6.56 -19.61
C VAL A 600 19.89 6.13 -18.41
N ILE A 601 18.56 6.24 -18.52
CA ILE A 601 17.62 5.80 -17.46
C ILE A 601 17.79 4.30 -17.17
N ASP A 602 17.79 3.45 -18.21
CA ASP A 602 17.94 1.99 -18.04
C ASP A 602 19.30 1.63 -17.39
N GLN A 603 20.36 2.37 -17.68
CA GLN A 603 21.69 2.19 -17.07
C GLN A 603 21.73 2.58 -15.60
N VAL A 604 21.22 3.77 -15.27
CA VAL A 604 21.18 4.29 -13.90
C VAL A 604 20.33 3.39 -12.99
N GLN A 605 19.26 2.79 -13.52
CA GLN A 605 18.37 1.89 -12.77
C GLN A 605 18.83 0.42 -12.73
N SER A 606 19.96 0.08 -13.37
CA SER A 606 20.47 -1.29 -13.38
C SER A 606 20.91 -1.75 -11.98
N ARG A 607 20.40 -2.90 -11.51
CA ARG A 607 20.81 -3.52 -10.22
C ARG A 607 22.32 -3.78 -10.11
N LYS A 608 23.05 -3.88 -11.23
CA LYS A 608 24.50 -4.11 -11.26
C LYS A 608 25.32 -2.81 -11.20
N GLY A 609 24.65 -1.65 -11.19
CA GLY A 609 25.26 -0.34 -11.41
C GLY A 609 25.71 -0.14 -12.88
N PRO A 610 25.92 1.11 -13.32
CA PRO A 610 26.31 1.41 -14.68
C PRO A 610 27.78 1.02 -14.93
N LYS A 611 28.06 0.28 -16.00
CA LYS A 611 29.45 -0.03 -16.37
C LYS A 611 30.12 1.21 -16.98
N PHE A 612 31.35 1.47 -16.59
CA PHE A 612 32.10 2.63 -17.08
C PHE A 612 32.26 2.64 -18.61
N SER A 613 32.49 1.49 -19.24
CA SER A 613 32.58 1.38 -20.71
C SER A 613 31.29 1.79 -21.41
N GLU A 614 30.14 1.36 -20.88
CA GLU A 614 28.82 1.66 -21.46
C GLU A 614 28.49 3.15 -21.31
N ILE A 615 28.98 3.81 -20.25
CA ILE A 615 28.87 5.27 -20.10
C ILE A 615 29.66 6.02 -21.16
N VAL A 616 30.90 5.59 -21.43
CA VAL A 616 31.73 6.21 -22.46
C VAL A 616 31.06 6.05 -23.83
N ASP A 617 30.55 4.85 -24.14
CA ASP A 617 29.82 4.59 -25.38
C ASP A 617 28.59 5.51 -25.55
N ILE A 618 27.83 5.73 -24.47
CA ILE A 618 26.68 6.65 -24.49
C ILE A 618 27.11 8.12 -24.61
N ASP A 619 28.20 8.54 -23.95
CA ASP A 619 28.71 9.92 -24.03
C ASP A 619 29.27 10.25 -25.43
N ASP A 620 29.91 9.27 -26.08
CA ASP A 620 30.35 9.39 -27.47
C ASP A 620 29.17 9.57 -28.42
N GLU A 621 28.04 8.89 -28.16
CA GLU A 621 26.82 9.07 -28.93
C GLU A 621 26.15 10.44 -28.69
N LEU A 622 26.11 10.91 -27.44
CA LEU A 622 25.68 12.28 -27.12
C LEU A 622 26.53 13.31 -27.85
N THR A 623 27.86 13.14 -27.82
CA THR A 623 28.81 14.03 -28.52
C THR A 623 28.60 13.99 -30.03
N THR A 624 28.36 12.80 -30.59
CA THR A 624 28.04 12.62 -32.02
C THR A 624 26.74 13.33 -32.37
N LEU A 625 25.69 13.18 -31.57
CA LEU A 625 24.42 13.90 -31.76
C LEU A 625 24.64 15.42 -31.68
N ALA A 626 25.43 15.90 -30.72
CA ALA A 626 25.72 17.33 -30.58
C ALA A 626 26.44 17.92 -31.79
N SER A 627 27.31 17.12 -32.43
CA SER A 627 28.04 17.52 -33.65
C SER A 627 27.13 17.72 -34.88
N THR A 628 25.89 17.21 -34.85
CA THR A 628 24.91 17.43 -35.93
C THR A 628 24.39 18.88 -35.98
N LYS A 629 24.62 19.67 -34.92
CA LYS A 629 24.23 21.08 -34.84
C LYS A 629 25.45 21.99 -35.01
N PRO A 630 25.31 23.12 -35.74
CA PRO A 630 26.41 24.06 -35.95
C PRO A 630 26.79 24.78 -34.65
N ARG A 631 28.02 25.31 -34.57
CA ARG A 631 28.54 25.96 -33.34
C ARG A 631 27.64 27.08 -32.80
N HIS A 632 27.05 27.89 -33.67
CA HIS A 632 26.15 28.98 -33.26
C HIS A 632 24.83 28.47 -32.65
N TRP A 633 24.41 27.24 -32.97
CA TRP A 633 23.22 26.64 -32.39
C TRP A 633 23.38 26.43 -30.88
N TRP A 634 24.61 26.28 -30.39
CA TRP A 634 24.94 26.08 -28.97
C TRP A 634 25.09 27.38 -28.18
N ASP A 635 24.93 28.54 -28.81
CA ASP A 635 24.93 29.82 -28.10
C ASP A 635 23.72 29.90 -27.16
N HIS A 636 24.01 30.28 -25.91
CA HIS A 636 23.01 30.46 -24.87
C HIS A 636 22.46 31.88 -24.84
N LYS A 637 23.16 32.85 -25.43
CA LYS A 637 22.71 34.24 -25.48
C LYS A 637 21.59 34.40 -26.50
N ILE A 638 20.64 35.28 -26.19
CA ILE A 638 19.58 35.70 -27.10
C ILE A 638 19.92 37.11 -27.58
N THR A 639 19.98 37.31 -28.90
CA THR A 639 20.16 38.63 -29.50
C THR A 639 18.83 39.37 -29.50
N ALA A 640 18.76 40.54 -28.86
CA ALA A 640 17.53 41.32 -28.63
C ALA A 640 16.91 41.99 -29.88
N ASP A 641 17.45 41.72 -31.08
CA ASP A 641 17.05 42.37 -32.33
C ASP A 641 16.18 41.47 -33.21
N ALA A 642 15.01 41.01 -32.74
CA ALA A 642 13.99 40.46 -33.64
C ALA A 642 12.60 40.35 -32.99
N CYS A 643 11.59 40.50 -33.85
CA CYS A 643 10.17 40.33 -33.62
C CYS A 643 9.81 39.04 -32.82
N SER A 644 8.61 38.99 -32.23
CA SER A 644 8.10 37.92 -31.35
C SER A 644 8.26 36.46 -31.82
N THR A 645 8.56 36.25 -33.10
CA THR A 645 8.81 34.93 -33.71
C THR A 645 10.19 34.34 -33.38
N ASP A 646 11.22 35.15 -33.10
CA ASP A 646 12.59 34.66 -32.78
C ASP A 646 12.72 34.18 -31.32
N LEU A 647 11.98 34.78 -30.39
CA LEU A 647 12.06 34.44 -28.97
C LEU A 647 11.59 33.01 -28.68
N ASN A 648 10.53 32.55 -29.35
CA ASN A 648 9.99 31.20 -29.18
C ASN A 648 10.96 30.13 -29.70
N GLU A 649 11.57 30.34 -30.88
CA GLU A 649 12.57 29.41 -31.42
C GLU A 649 13.84 29.38 -30.57
N SER A 650 14.28 30.55 -30.11
CA SER A 650 15.39 30.67 -29.17
C SER A 650 15.11 29.94 -27.86
N ARG A 651 13.89 30.07 -27.32
CA ARG A 651 13.45 29.37 -26.10
C ARG A 651 13.43 27.84 -26.28
N GLU A 652 12.82 27.34 -27.36
CA GLU A 652 12.81 25.89 -27.68
C GLU A 652 14.22 25.31 -27.83
N ARG A 653 15.11 26.07 -28.48
CA ARG A 653 16.53 25.71 -28.62
C ARG A 653 17.20 25.59 -27.26
N LEU A 654 17.05 26.59 -26.39
CA LEU A 654 17.62 26.60 -25.03
C LEU A 654 17.09 25.45 -24.16
N ILE A 655 15.80 25.11 -24.31
CA ILE A 655 15.20 23.96 -23.63
C ILE A 655 15.87 22.65 -24.11
N CYS A 656 16.02 22.46 -25.43
CA CYS A 656 16.68 21.26 -25.96
C CYS A 656 18.15 21.15 -25.51
N GLN A 657 18.89 22.26 -25.48
CA GLN A 657 20.24 22.29 -24.93
C GLN A 657 20.25 21.93 -23.43
N THR A 658 19.30 22.46 -22.66
CA THR A 658 19.16 22.15 -21.22
C THR A 658 18.95 20.66 -21.00
N GLN A 659 18.07 20.03 -21.78
CA GLN A 659 17.82 18.58 -21.74
C GLN A 659 19.07 17.76 -22.12
N TYR A 660 19.87 18.25 -23.08
CA TYR A 660 21.13 17.60 -23.46
C TYR A 660 22.10 17.55 -22.28
N PHE A 661 22.35 18.70 -21.64
CA PHE A 661 23.25 18.77 -20.49
C PHE A 661 22.69 18.03 -19.28
N LEU A 662 21.37 18.03 -19.06
CA LEU A 662 20.72 17.24 -18.02
C LEU A 662 20.97 15.73 -18.24
N THR A 663 20.76 15.25 -19.46
CA THR A 663 21.00 13.83 -19.81
C THR A 663 22.46 13.44 -19.56
N ARG A 664 23.39 14.33 -19.94
CA ARG A 664 24.82 14.12 -19.75
C ARG A 664 25.24 14.16 -18.28
N ILE A 665 24.66 15.06 -17.48
CA ILE A 665 24.84 15.09 -16.03
C ILE A 665 24.45 13.74 -15.42
N TYR A 666 23.23 13.26 -15.70
CA TYR A 666 22.72 12.01 -15.12
C TYR A 666 23.50 10.78 -15.55
N LEU A 667 24.04 10.77 -16.78
CA LEU A 667 24.94 9.72 -17.26
C LEU A 667 26.22 9.61 -16.41
N HIS A 668 26.81 10.75 -16.04
CA HIS A 668 28.11 10.81 -15.35
C HIS A 668 28.02 10.93 -13.83
N LEU A 669 26.85 11.30 -13.29
CA LEU A 669 26.61 11.51 -11.87
C LEU A 669 27.01 10.32 -10.96
N PRO A 670 26.81 9.04 -11.34
CA PRO A 670 27.24 7.89 -10.53
C PRO A 670 28.74 7.85 -10.20
N TYR A 671 29.57 8.60 -10.96
CA TYR A 671 31.02 8.67 -10.78
C TYR A 671 31.49 10.00 -10.19
N LEU A 672 30.57 10.95 -9.96
CA LEU A 672 30.85 12.20 -9.26
C LEU A 672 31.30 11.94 -7.82
N LEU A 673 30.63 10.99 -7.14
CA LEU A 673 30.79 10.69 -5.72
C LEU A 673 31.72 9.50 -5.43
N LYS A 674 32.22 8.82 -6.47
CA LYS A 674 33.18 7.70 -6.31
C LYS A 674 34.59 8.21 -6.05
N SER A 675 35.41 7.35 -5.42
CA SER A 675 36.73 7.68 -4.88
C SER A 675 37.52 8.72 -5.70
N PRO A 676 37.87 9.87 -5.11
CA PRO A 676 38.52 10.97 -5.82
C PRO A 676 39.92 10.62 -6.33
N THR A 677 40.55 9.59 -5.75
CA THR A 677 41.90 9.12 -6.08
C THR A 677 41.96 8.22 -7.33
N SER A 678 40.81 7.74 -7.83
CA SER A 678 40.78 6.93 -9.04
C SER A 678 40.88 7.80 -10.30
N HIS A 679 41.99 7.67 -11.02
CA HIS A 679 42.21 8.33 -12.31
C HIS A 679 41.17 7.94 -13.37
N LEU A 680 40.55 6.76 -13.25
CA LEU A 680 39.55 6.25 -14.20
C LEU A 680 38.31 7.16 -14.28
N TYR A 681 37.93 7.78 -13.16
CA TYR A 681 36.67 8.50 -13.06
C TYR A 681 36.82 10.03 -13.23
N VAL A 682 38.06 10.53 -13.31
CA VAL A 682 38.35 11.96 -13.44
C VAL A 682 37.62 12.58 -14.63
N SER A 683 37.67 11.93 -15.80
CA SER A 683 37.00 12.43 -17.01
C SER A 683 35.49 12.54 -16.82
N SER A 684 34.86 11.52 -16.22
CA SER A 684 33.42 11.52 -15.94
C SER A 684 33.02 12.63 -14.98
N ARG A 685 33.82 12.88 -13.93
CA ARG A 685 33.55 13.97 -12.97
C ARG A 685 33.63 15.34 -13.65
N LEU A 686 34.69 15.58 -14.43
CA LEU A 686 34.84 16.83 -15.17
C LEU A 686 33.71 17.04 -16.16
N THR A 687 33.26 16.00 -16.86
CA THR A 687 32.12 16.07 -17.77
C THR A 687 30.81 16.43 -17.04
N ALA A 688 30.55 15.86 -15.87
CA ALA A 688 29.37 16.20 -15.05
C ALA A 688 29.40 17.66 -14.59
N ILE A 689 30.55 18.13 -14.10
CA ILE A 689 30.76 19.52 -13.66
C ILE A 689 30.57 20.50 -14.82
N GLU A 690 31.22 20.25 -15.96
CA GLU A 690 31.12 21.12 -17.13
C GLU A 690 29.68 21.16 -17.68
N SER A 691 29.00 20.01 -17.70
CA SER A 691 27.60 19.94 -18.11
C SER A 691 26.68 20.72 -17.15
N ALA A 692 26.96 20.70 -15.83
CA ALA A 692 26.23 21.50 -14.86
C ALA A 692 26.45 23.01 -15.09
N ARG A 693 27.67 23.46 -15.39
CA ARG A 693 27.94 24.86 -15.76
C ARG A 693 27.14 25.30 -16.98
N GLU A 694 27.21 24.51 -18.04
CA GLU A 694 26.52 24.83 -19.28
C GLU A 694 25.00 24.85 -19.09
N LEU A 695 24.45 23.92 -18.30
CA LEU A 695 23.03 23.92 -17.94
C LEU A 695 22.64 25.20 -17.19
N LEU A 696 23.42 25.63 -16.19
CA LEU A 696 23.13 26.84 -15.42
C LEU A 696 23.12 28.11 -16.27
N LYS A 697 24.06 28.24 -17.23
CA LYS A 697 24.09 29.38 -18.16
C LYS A 697 22.78 29.49 -18.96
N ARG A 698 22.19 28.36 -19.37
CA ARG A 698 20.91 28.33 -20.11
C ARG A 698 19.71 28.54 -19.20
N TYR A 699 19.75 27.99 -17.99
CA TYR A 699 18.76 28.25 -16.94
C TYR A 699 18.62 29.75 -16.65
N GLN A 700 19.74 30.45 -16.46
CA GLN A 700 19.75 31.89 -16.20
C GLN A 700 19.13 32.71 -17.33
N VAL A 701 19.40 32.34 -18.59
CA VAL A 701 18.80 33.01 -19.75
C VAL A 701 17.30 32.72 -19.83
N LEU A 702 16.87 31.47 -19.66
CA LEU A 702 15.45 31.11 -19.64
C LEU A 702 14.68 31.82 -18.52
N ARG A 703 15.34 32.09 -17.38
CA ARG A 703 14.78 32.88 -16.26
C ARG A 703 15.03 34.38 -16.34
N SER A 704 15.64 34.88 -17.42
CA SER A 704 15.76 36.31 -17.68
C SER A 704 14.43 36.89 -18.14
N TYR A 705 14.26 38.21 -17.99
CA TYR A 705 12.99 38.89 -18.27
C TYR A 705 13.07 39.68 -19.57
N VAL A 706 12.04 39.56 -20.39
CA VAL A 706 11.79 40.36 -21.59
C VAL A 706 10.37 40.93 -21.46
N ASP A 707 10.21 42.24 -21.65
CA ASP A 707 8.91 42.94 -21.55
C ASP A 707 8.13 42.65 -20.24
N GLY A 708 8.84 42.50 -19.12
CA GLY A 708 8.25 42.29 -17.79
C GLY A 708 7.81 40.85 -17.50
N SER A 709 8.05 39.90 -18.42
CA SER A 709 7.78 38.46 -18.21
C SER A 709 9.06 37.63 -18.35
N PRO A 710 9.22 36.53 -17.60
CA PRO A 710 10.34 35.62 -17.82
C PRO A 710 10.23 34.97 -19.21
N ILE A 711 11.37 34.69 -19.86
CA ILE A 711 11.40 33.99 -21.15
C ILE A 711 10.74 32.61 -21.05
N PHE A 712 10.94 31.93 -19.91
CA PHE A 712 10.26 30.68 -19.60
C PHE A 712 10.00 30.53 -18.10
N ASP A 713 8.73 30.30 -17.74
CA ASP A 713 8.30 30.07 -16.37
C ASP A 713 7.87 28.62 -16.16
N CYS A 714 8.68 27.84 -15.43
CA CYS A 714 8.44 26.42 -15.20
C CYS A 714 9.12 25.95 -13.91
N GLN A 715 8.36 25.27 -13.05
CA GLN A 715 8.86 24.74 -11.78
C GLN A 715 9.89 23.62 -11.98
N SER A 716 9.66 22.73 -12.96
CA SER A 716 10.58 21.66 -13.31
C SER A 716 11.94 22.20 -13.77
N LEU A 717 11.95 23.33 -14.48
CA LEU A 717 13.18 24.01 -14.87
C LEU A 717 13.94 24.57 -13.65
N ASP A 718 13.25 25.14 -12.66
CA ASP A 718 13.90 25.60 -11.42
C ASP A 718 14.55 24.48 -10.64
N PHE A 719 13.88 23.34 -10.57
CA PHE A 719 14.43 22.16 -9.92
C PHE A 719 15.68 21.65 -10.66
N VAL A 720 15.65 21.62 -11.99
CA VAL A 720 16.81 21.28 -12.82
C VAL A 720 17.97 22.27 -12.62
N GLY A 721 17.68 23.58 -12.55
CA GLY A 721 18.69 24.61 -12.23
C GLY A 721 19.28 24.44 -10.83
N PHE A 722 18.44 24.18 -9.82
CA PHE A 722 18.87 23.86 -8.46
C PHE A 722 19.80 22.63 -8.43
N MET A 723 19.43 21.55 -9.12
CA MET A 723 20.20 20.32 -9.19
C MET A 723 21.59 20.54 -9.78
N ALA A 724 21.70 21.32 -10.87
CA ALA A 724 22.99 21.65 -11.46
C ALA A 724 23.87 22.48 -10.52
N ALA A 725 23.29 23.44 -9.78
CA ALA A 725 24.03 24.21 -8.77
C ALA A 725 24.51 23.33 -7.60
N VAL A 726 23.67 22.41 -7.13
CA VAL A 726 24.06 21.42 -6.11
C VAL A 726 25.22 20.57 -6.59
N ILE A 727 25.25 20.14 -7.85
CA ILE A 727 26.35 19.36 -8.42
C ILE A 727 27.67 20.12 -8.39
N LEU A 728 27.67 21.42 -8.73
CA LEU A 728 28.88 22.25 -8.64
C LEU A 728 29.37 22.37 -7.18
N VAL A 729 28.44 22.53 -6.24
CA VAL A 729 28.76 22.63 -4.81
C VAL A 729 29.29 21.32 -4.25
N VAL A 730 28.64 20.20 -4.57
CA VAL A 730 29.08 18.85 -4.13
C VAL A 730 30.41 18.49 -4.77
N ALA A 731 30.64 18.82 -6.04
CA ALA A 731 31.90 18.56 -6.72
C ALA A 731 33.10 19.26 -6.06
N ALA A 732 32.91 20.48 -5.54
CA ALA A 732 33.94 21.19 -4.80
C ALA A 732 34.36 20.44 -3.52
N PHE A 733 33.41 19.81 -2.82
CA PHE A 733 33.71 19.00 -1.63
C PHE A 733 34.37 17.65 -1.93
N CYS A 734 34.21 17.11 -3.15
CA CYS A 734 34.79 15.83 -3.55
C CYS A 734 36.15 15.97 -4.27
N GLY A 735 36.58 17.19 -4.62
CA GLY A 735 37.83 17.45 -5.33
C GLY A 735 39.07 17.54 -4.42
N SER A 736 40.27 17.46 -5.00
CA SER A 736 41.55 17.70 -4.33
C SER A 736 41.89 19.19 -4.14
N GLY A 737 41.01 20.09 -4.60
CA GLY A 737 41.14 21.52 -4.44
C GLY A 737 40.05 22.00 -3.50
N ASP A 738 40.45 22.59 -2.38
CA ASP A 738 39.59 22.88 -1.22
C ASP A 738 38.48 23.93 -1.46
N HIS A 739 38.26 24.41 -2.70
CA HIS A 739 37.29 25.49 -2.98
C HIS A 739 36.56 25.36 -4.32
N LEU A 740 35.34 25.89 -4.31
CA LEU A 740 34.50 26.10 -5.49
C LEU A 740 35.12 27.21 -6.36
N LEU A 741 35.23 26.98 -7.68
CA LEU A 741 35.84 27.99 -8.57
C LEU A 741 35.02 29.30 -8.56
N PRO A 742 35.66 30.48 -8.69
CA PRO A 742 34.95 31.77 -8.67
C PRO A 742 33.77 31.85 -9.64
N ASP A 743 33.94 31.34 -10.87
CA ASP A 743 32.89 31.32 -11.88
C ASP A 743 31.71 30.39 -11.49
N ASP A 744 32.00 29.26 -10.84
CA ASP A 744 31.00 28.31 -10.37
C ASP A 744 30.23 28.86 -9.17
N MET A 745 30.90 29.64 -8.32
CA MET A 745 30.30 30.38 -7.21
C MET A 745 29.36 31.46 -7.73
N GLU A 746 29.76 32.20 -8.76
CA GLU A 746 28.93 33.22 -9.40
C GLU A 746 27.65 32.58 -9.98
N LEU A 747 27.78 31.50 -10.77
CA LEU A 747 26.64 30.78 -11.34
C LEU A 747 25.67 30.26 -10.27
N SER A 748 26.21 29.72 -9.17
CA SER A 748 25.39 29.18 -8.07
C SER A 748 24.70 30.30 -7.27
N ASN A 749 25.36 31.43 -7.05
CA ASN A 749 24.78 32.60 -6.38
C ASN A 749 23.68 33.26 -7.23
N GLU A 750 23.87 33.37 -8.55
CA GLU A 750 22.81 33.86 -9.46
C GLU A 750 21.62 32.92 -9.54
N THR A 751 21.87 31.61 -9.45
CA THR A 751 20.81 30.59 -9.32
C THR A 751 20.04 30.78 -8.01
N LEU A 752 20.74 30.99 -6.90
CA LEU A 752 20.11 31.26 -5.60
C LEU A 752 19.24 32.53 -5.63
N LYS A 753 19.72 33.63 -6.24
CA LYS A 753 18.92 34.86 -6.42
C LYS A 753 17.67 34.61 -7.25
N THR A 754 17.79 33.79 -8.29
CA THR A 754 16.63 33.43 -9.13
C THR A 754 15.62 32.60 -8.35
N LEU A 755 16.05 31.57 -7.61
CA LEU A 755 15.18 30.77 -6.75
C LEU A 755 14.55 31.60 -5.62
N GLN A 756 15.25 32.58 -5.06
CA GLN A 756 14.69 33.54 -4.09
C GLN A 756 13.53 34.33 -4.69
N ARG A 757 13.73 34.91 -5.88
CA ARG A 757 12.66 35.64 -6.60
C ARG A 757 11.46 34.75 -6.90
N VAL A 758 11.69 33.51 -7.34
CA VAL A 758 10.61 32.56 -7.61
C VAL A 758 9.88 32.16 -6.33
N ALA A 759 10.59 31.98 -5.20
CA ALA A 759 10.02 31.60 -3.91
C ALA A 759 9.18 32.71 -3.23
N GLU A 760 9.35 33.97 -3.65
CA GLU A 760 8.55 35.11 -3.21
C GLU A 760 7.15 35.13 -3.85
N ASN A 761 6.99 34.54 -5.03
CA ASN A 761 5.69 34.35 -5.69
C ASN A 761 4.94 33.15 -5.06
N ARG A 762 3.84 33.46 -4.35
CA ARG A 762 3.23 32.71 -3.22
C ARG A 762 2.66 31.29 -3.45
N VAL A 763 3.03 30.55 -4.50
CA VAL A 763 2.39 29.24 -4.81
C VAL A 763 3.35 28.04 -4.76
N ASN A 764 4.68 28.23 -4.76
CA ASN A 764 5.62 27.11 -4.95
C ASN A 764 6.38 26.70 -3.67
N GLY A 765 5.97 25.57 -3.06
CA GLY A 765 6.64 24.98 -1.90
C GLY A 765 8.04 24.43 -2.20
N LEU A 766 8.24 23.89 -3.41
CA LEU A 766 9.50 23.27 -3.85
C LEU A 766 10.60 24.32 -4.07
N ALA A 767 10.28 25.46 -4.72
CA ALA A 767 11.25 26.53 -4.95
C ALA A 767 11.83 27.08 -3.63
N ARG A 768 10.98 27.21 -2.59
CA ARG A 768 11.41 27.63 -1.25
C ARG A 768 12.32 26.60 -0.59
N GLN A 769 12.06 25.32 -0.79
CA GLN A 769 12.91 24.25 -0.27
C GLN A 769 14.27 24.23 -0.99
N CYS A 770 14.27 24.30 -2.32
CA CYS A 770 15.49 24.39 -3.15
C CYS A 770 16.34 25.61 -2.76
N GLN A 771 15.71 26.77 -2.60
CA GLN A 771 16.36 28.01 -2.17
C GLN A 771 17.04 27.87 -0.80
N LYS A 772 16.36 27.30 0.19
CA LYS A 772 16.92 27.09 1.54
C LYS A 772 18.09 26.11 1.52
N THR A 773 17.93 24.98 0.82
CA THR A 773 18.98 23.96 0.72
C THR A 773 20.22 24.51 0.01
N LEU A 774 20.06 25.19 -1.14
CA LEU A 774 21.19 25.76 -1.87
C LEU A 774 21.92 26.84 -1.07
N ALA A 775 21.17 27.71 -0.37
CA ALA A 775 21.77 28.72 0.53
C ALA A 775 22.63 28.06 1.62
N THR A 776 22.16 26.95 2.19
CA THR A 776 22.89 26.21 3.23
C THR A 776 24.18 25.59 2.68
N LEU A 777 24.11 24.99 1.49
CA LEU A 777 25.26 24.38 0.82
C LEU A 777 26.32 25.41 0.40
N LEU A 778 25.90 26.59 -0.07
CA LEU A 778 26.85 27.65 -0.46
C LEU A 778 27.59 28.27 0.73
N VAL A 779 26.95 28.39 1.89
CA VAL A 779 27.63 28.80 3.13
C VAL A 779 28.72 27.80 3.50
N LEU A 780 28.44 26.50 3.36
CA LEU A 780 29.42 25.45 3.64
C LEU A 780 30.61 25.45 2.69
N ALA A 781 30.41 25.89 1.44
CA ALA A 781 31.47 25.92 0.44
C ALA A 781 32.36 27.17 0.54
N GLN A 782 31.97 28.19 1.31
CA GLN A 782 32.66 29.49 1.38
C GLN A 782 33.53 29.71 2.63
N GLU A 783 33.31 29.01 3.75
CA GLU A 783 33.96 29.34 5.04
C GLU A 783 35.10 28.36 5.41
N GLU A 784 36.34 28.87 5.50
CA GLU A 784 37.52 28.11 5.97
C GLU A 784 37.56 27.93 7.51
N ASP A 785 36.85 28.75 8.31
CA ASP A 785 37.21 28.89 9.75
C ASP A 785 36.05 29.18 10.74
N SER A 786 34.80 28.87 10.41
CA SER A 786 33.63 29.14 11.29
C SER A 786 32.80 27.91 11.61
N LEU A 787 33.45 26.93 12.24
CA LEU A 787 32.78 25.83 12.96
C LEU A 787 32.09 26.24 14.27
N ASN A 788 31.73 27.52 14.40
CA ASN A 788 30.83 28.03 15.44
C ASN A 788 29.43 28.34 14.94
N CYS A 789 29.14 28.19 13.64
CA CYS A 789 27.77 28.28 13.14
C CYS A 789 27.11 26.90 13.14
N ALA A 790 25.84 26.84 13.57
CA ALA A 790 25.06 25.62 13.74
C ALA A 790 24.72 24.94 12.39
N VAL A 791 25.73 24.36 11.74
CA VAL A 791 25.54 23.56 10.53
C VAL A 791 24.81 22.27 10.92
N PRO A 792 23.66 21.95 10.30
CA PRO A 792 22.97 20.72 10.59
C PRO A 792 23.82 19.51 10.15
N PRO A 793 23.97 18.47 10.98
CA PRO A 793 24.77 17.28 10.65
C PRO A 793 24.20 16.46 9.48
N ARG A 794 22.98 16.78 9.06
CA ARG A 794 22.22 16.12 8.02
C ARG A 794 21.52 17.17 7.16
N ILE A 795 21.82 17.19 5.86
CA ILE A 795 21.21 18.09 4.87
C ILE A 795 20.43 17.25 3.88
N LYS A 796 19.10 17.35 3.90
CA LYS A 796 18.24 16.72 2.90
C LYS A 796 18.22 17.58 1.63
N ILE A 797 18.64 16.99 0.51
CA ILE A 797 18.52 17.57 -0.82
C ILE A 797 17.23 17.01 -1.46
N PRO A 798 16.27 17.87 -1.81
CA PRO A 798 14.99 17.44 -2.38
C PRO A 798 15.22 16.50 -3.58
N TYR A 799 14.64 15.30 -3.52
CA TYR A 799 14.70 14.26 -4.55
C TYR A 799 16.11 13.80 -5.00
N PHE A 800 17.16 14.28 -4.34
CA PHE A 800 18.54 13.92 -4.65
C PHE A 800 19.18 13.09 -3.54
N GLY A 801 18.69 13.13 -2.30
CA GLY A 801 19.21 12.32 -1.19
C GLY A 801 19.62 13.15 0.02
N THR A 802 20.39 12.56 0.92
CA THR A 802 20.87 13.19 2.16
C THR A 802 22.39 13.31 2.14
N LEU A 803 22.92 14.50 2.42
CA LEU A 803 24.33 14.71 2.74
C LEU A 803 24.53 14.69 4.26
N TYR A 804 25.55 13.97 4.72
CA TYR A 804 26.03 13.99 6.09
C TYR A 804 27.37 14.70 6.15
N VAL A 805 27.52 15.59 7.14
CA VAL A 805 28.75 16.35 7.35
C VAL A 805 29.38 15.88 8.66
N ALA A 806 30.55 15.23 8.59
CA ALA A 806 31.28 14.74 9.76
C ALA A 806 32.52 15.59 10.07
N LEU A 807 32.70 15.96 11.34
CA LEU A 807 33.97 16.48 11.87
C LEU A 807 34.83 15.34 12.39
N GLU A 808 36.00 15.12 11.80
CA GLU A 808 36.97 14.20 12.40
C GLU A 808 37.63 14.84 13.64
N ARG A 809 37.28 14.34 14.83
CA ARG A 809 38.11 14.52 16.04
C ARG A 809 38.89 13.24 16.28
N HIS A 810 40.18 13.21 15.93
CA HIS A 810 41.02 12.08 16.27
C HIS A 810 41.31 12.03 17.79
N LEU A 811 40.75 11.05 18.48
CA LEU A 811 41.33 10.49 19.71
C LEU A 811 42.50 9.58 19.28
N LYS A 812 43.73 9.88 19.74
CA LYS A 812 44.89 9.00 19.57
C LYS A 812 44.60 7.66 20.28
N SER A 813 44.47 6.58 19.53
CA SER A 813 44.44 5.23 20.09
C SER A 813 45.84 4.83 20.55
N SER A 814 46.06 4.66 21.85
CA SER A 814 47.17 3.88 22.38
C SER A 814 46.78 2.40 22.36
N SER A 815 47.33 1.65 21.41
CA SER A 815 47.24 0.19 21.39
C SER A 815 48.11 -0.41 22.50
N LEU A 816 47.47 -0.98 23.52
CA LEU A 816 48.08 -1.93 24.44
C LEU A 816 48.43 -3.22 23.69
N LYS A 817 49.72 -3.43 23.42
CA LYS A 817 50.32 -4.76 23.29
C LYS A 817 51.49 -4.82 24.26
N THR A 818 51.36 -5.61 25.32
CA THR A 818 52.49 -6.10 26.11
C THR A 818 52.51 -7.62 26.03
N SER A 819 53.49 -8.11 25.29
CA SER A 819 54.03 -9.46 25.37
C SER A 819 54.76 -9.66 26.69
N ARG A 820 54.72 -10.88 27.20
CA ARG A 820 55.66 -11.39 28.21
C ARG A 820 57.07 -11.34 27.62
N ASP A 821 58.03 -10.77 28.34
CA ASP A 821 59.28 -11.45 28.70
C ASP A 821 60.13 -10.62 29.67
N HIS A 822 60.86 -11.34 30.52
CA HIS A 822 61.71 -10.86 31.61
C HIS A 822 63.04 -10.25 31.13
N GLY A 823 63.61 -9.31 31.92
CA GLY A 823 65.06 -9.06 31.90
C GLY A 823 65.54 -7.63 32.22
N SER A 824 65.73 -7.34 33.50
CA SER A 824 66.87 -6.62 34.14
C SER A 824 67.55 -5.38 33.50
N SER A 825 67.44 -4.25 34.23
CA SER A 825 68.48 -3.32 34.73
C SER A 825 69.41 -2.48 33.83
N PRO A 826 69.93 -1.33 34.35
CA PRO A 826 70.11 -0.06 33.61
C PRO A 826 71.54 0.52 33.64
N ALA A 827 71.81 1.60 32.89
CA ALA A 827 72.84 2.62 33.22
C ALA A 827 72.76 3.91 32.38
N TYR A 828 73.01 5.03 33.08
CA TYR A 828 73.13 6.47 32.71
C TYR A 828 74.49 6.81 31.99
N PRO A 829 74.97 8.09 31.87
CA PRO A 829 74.51 9.26 31.09
C PRO A 829 75.66 10.03 30.36
N GLY A 830 75.36 11.12 29.64
CA GLY A 830 76.34 12.17 29.29
C GLY A 830 75.70 13.34 28.52
N CYS A 831 75.48 14.51 29.14
CA CYS A 831 76.36 15.72 29.20
C CYS A 831 76.17 16.65 27.97
N LEU A 832 75.29 17.66 28.06
CA LEU A 832 75.55 19.11 28.32
C LEU A 832 76.19 19.88 27.15
N VAL A 833 75.55 20.95 26.65
CA VAL A 833 75.82 22.37 27.00
C VAL A 833 74.92 23.35 26.17
N ASN A 834 74.36 24.29 26.92
CA ASN A 834 73.59 25.52 26.68
C ASN A 834 73.87 26.41 25.43
N SER A 835 72.83 27.05 24.88
CA SER A 835 72.49 28.46 25.20
C SER A 835 71.15 28.92 24.61
N SER A 836 70.56 29.89 25.31
CA SER A 836 69.17 30.32 25.45
C SER A 836 68.62 31.30 24.40
N SER A 837 67.30 31.22 24.09
CA SER A 837 66.31 32.24 24.49
C SER A 837 64.89 31.96 23.94
N SER A 838 63.93 31.84 24.86
CA SER A 838 62.51 32.24 24.81
C SER A 838 61.69 32.10 23.50
N GLY A 839 60.70 31.20 23.53
CA GLY A 839 59.53 31.22 22.64
C GLY A 839 58.90 29.83 22.54
N MET A 840 57.68 29.65 23.05
CA MET A 840 56.93 28.40 22.90
C MET A 840 56.75 28.03 21.43
N PRO A 841 56.91 26.76 21.02
CA PRO A 841 56.45 26.32 19.71
C PRO A 841 54.93 26.15 19.76
N SER A 842 54.22 26.96 18.98
CA SER A 842 52.83 26.70 18.61
C SER A 842 52.76 25.33 17.94
N ALA A 843 51.93 24.44 18.47
CA ALA A 843 51.57 23.22 17.76
C ALA A 843 50.73 23.63 16.54
N ASP A 844 51.29 23.47 15.35
CA ASP A 844 50.57 23.56 14.09
C ASP A 844 49.46 22.50 14.09
N LEU A 845 48.22 22.95 14.28
CA LEU A 845 47.02 22.21 13.92
C LEU A 845 46.76 22.50 12.44
N ASN A 846 46.95 21.51 11.59
CA ASN A 846 46.49 21.59 10.20
C ASN A 846 44.97 21.33 10.21
N PRO A 847 44.10 22.28 9.86
CA PRO A 847 42.66 22.02 9.74
C PRO A 847 42.45 21.12 8.53
N GLN A 848 41.87 19.93 8.73
CA GLN A 848 41.41 19.10 7.61
C GLN A 848 39.96 19.43 7.28
N SER A 849 39.68 19.51 5.97
CA SER A 849 38.40 19.81 5.35
C SER A 849 37.29 18.82 5.82
N PRO A 850 36.02 19.26 5.91
CA PRO A 850 34.91 18.43 6.39
C PRO A 850 34.70 17.18 5.50
N LYS A 851 34.51 16.01 6.11
CA LYS A 851 34.22 14.78 5.38
C LYS A 851 32.73 14.67 5.12
N ILE A 852 32.33 14.82 3.86
CA ILE A 852 30.93 14.71 3.42
C ILE A 852 30.67 13.29 2.91
N THR A 853 29.63 12.65 3.44
CA THR A 853 29.11 11.38 2.89
C THR A 853 27.71 11.58 2.33
N TYR A 854 27.40 10.92 1.22
CA TYR A 854 26.13 11.01 0.53
C TYR A 854 25.37 9.68 0.65
N GLU A 855 24.10 9.76 1.04
CA GLU A 855 23.16 8.65 1.06
C GLU A 855 21.96 9.02 0.17
N GLY A 856 21.78 8.32 -0.95
CA GLY A 856 20.70 8.58 -1.89
C GLY A 856 20.70 7.62 -3.06
N MET A 857 19.92 7.94 -4.10
CA MET A 857 19.67 7.08 -5.27
C MET A 857 20.95 6.55 -5.95
N TYR A 858 22.08 7.24 -5.77
CA TYR A 858 23.37 6.93 -6.38
C TYR A 858 24.42 6.37 -5.39
N SER A 859 24.01 5.92 -4.20
CA SER A 859 24.90 5.26 -3.24
C SER A 859 25.21 3.83 -3.69
N PHE A 860 26.31 3.65 -4.43
CA PHE A 860 26.82 2.32 -4.78
C PHE A 860 27.93 1.93 -3.80
N ASP A 861 27.64 1.01 -2.88
CA ASP A 861 28.63 0.40 -1.99
C ASP A 861 29.67 -0.36 -2.80
N SER A 862 30.94 0.08 -2.76
CA SER A 862 32.10 -0.82 -2.76
C SER A 862 33.40 -0.02 -2.68
N ASP A 863 34.00 0.05 -1.49
CA ASP A 863 35.45 0.17 -1.26
C ASP A 863 35.80 -0.26 0.19
N LEU A 864 35.14 -1.30 0.72
CA LEU A 864 35.48 -1.92 2.01
C LEU A 864 36.06 -3.34 1.79
N PRO A 865 37.30 -3.64 2.25
CA PRO A 865 38.00 -4.90 1.95
C PRO A 865 37.43 -6.18 2.60
N TRP A 866 36.26 -6.13 3.23
CA TRP A 866 35.66 -7.28 3.93
C TRP A 866 34.41 -7.85 3.23
N ALA A 867 34.04 -7.33 2.05
CA ALA A 867 32.87 -7.79 1.30
C ALA A 867 33.17 -8.97 0.34
N GLN A 868 33.94 -9.96 0.82
CA GLN A 868 33.89 -11.31 0.25
C GLN A 868 33.53 -12.25 1.40
N ASP A 869 32.38 -12.89 1.24
CA ASP A 869 31.71 -13.83 2.14
C ASP A 869 30.84 -13.22 3.26
N GLU A 870 29.56 -13.59 3.18
CA GLU A 870 28.48 -13.41 4.15
C GLU A 870 28.03 -11.98 4.48
N PHE A 871 27.13 -11.43 3.65
CA PHE A 871 26.03 -10.59 4.16
C PHE A 871 24.71 -10.93 3.48
N GLN A 872 23.70 -11.16 4.33
CA GLN A 872 22.30 -11.37 4.01
C GLN A 872 21.75 -10.21 3.17
N ALA A 873 20.85 -10.57 2.25
CA ALA A 873 20.15 -9.70 1.32
C ALA A 873 19.79 -8.33 1.92
N VAL A 874 20.43 -7.28 1.42
CA VAL A 874 20.10 -5.89 1.67
C VAL A 874 18.73 -5.60 1.05
N SER A 875 17.67 -5.74 1.82
CA SER A 875 16.30 -5.31 1.49
C SER A 875 16.14 -3.80 1.69
N GLY A 876 17.03 -3.00 1.09
CA GLY A 876 17.15 -1.56 1.34
C GLY A 876 16.88 -0.65 0.12
N SER A 877 16.51 -1.18 -1.05
CA SER A 877 16.37 -0.36 -2.28
C SER A 877 14.95 0.16 -2.55
N LEU A 878 14.01 0.04 -1.60
CA LEU A 878 12.63 0.52 -1.76
C LEU A 878 12.19 1.59 -0.75
N ASP A 879 13.05 1.98 0.19
CA ASP A 879 12.78 3.12 1.10
C ASP A 879 12.71 4.47 0.37
N PHE A 880 13.12 4.54 -0.91
CA PHE A 880 12.93 5.71 -1.78
C PHE A 880 11.45 6.12 -1.91
N MET A 881 10.50 5.17 -1.89
CA MET A 881 9.09 5.50 -2.07
C MET A 881 8.48 6.23 -0.86
N THR A 882 9.14 6.22 0.30
CA THR A 882 8.60 6.87 1.52
C THR A 882 8.77 8.40 1.54
N ASP A 883 9.68 8.97 0.76
CA ASP A 883 9.82 10.44 0.58
C ASP A 883 9.00 10.93 -0.64
N LEU A 884 8.29 10.06 -1.38
CA LEU A 884 7.33 10.44 -2.43
C LEU A 884 5.99 10.97 -1.86
N ASP A 885 5.69 10.75 -0.57
CA ASP A 885 4.40 11.11 0.03
C ASP A 885 4.31 12.55 0.56
N GLN A 886 5.37 13.36 0.45
CA GLN A 886 5.36 14.76 0.92
C GLN A 886 5.59 15.74 -0.23
N GLY A 887 4.50 16.35 -0.74
CA GLY A 887 4.56 17.61 -1.49
C GLY A 887 4.31 17.55 -3.00
N TRP A 888 3.98 16.40 -3.57
CA TRP A 888 3.70 16.26 -5.02
C TRP A 888 2.48 17.05 -5.49
N GLU A 889 1.49 17.25 -4.62
CA GLU A 889 0.37 18.14 -4.90
C GLU A 889 0.81 19.56 -5.25
N SER A 890 1.99 20.02 -4.79
CA SER A 890 2.51 21.35 -5.13
C SER A 890 3.30 21.41 -6.44
N PHE A 891 3.75 20.27 -6.96
CA PHE A 891 4.48 20.15 -8.22
C PHE A 891 3.56 20.25 -9.44
N PHE A 892 2.30 19.77 -9.31
CA PHE A 892 1.32 19.71 -10.40
C PHE A 892 0.08 20.61 -10.20
N ASN A 893 -0.16 21.18 -9.01
CA ASN A 893 -1.26 22.15 -8.82
C ASN A 893 -0.77 23.60 -8.99
N SER A 894 -0.82 24.11 -10.22
CA SER A 894 -1.09 25.53 -10.41
C SER A 894 -2.60 25.74 -10.27
N GLN A 895 -3.08 26.51 -9.30
CA GLN A 895 -4.44 27.04 -9.41
C GLN A 895 -4.47 27.91 -10.67
N ALA A 896 -5.26 27.48 -11.65
CA ALA A 896 -5.42 28.14 -12.93
C ALA A 896 -5.68 29.64 -12.73
N SER A 897 -4.76 30.47 -13.23
CA SER A 897 -5.15 31.81 -13.66
C SER A 897 -6.16 31.66 -14.79
N SER A 898 -7.14 32.55 -14.84
CA SER A 898 -8.35 32.45 -15.68
C SER A 898 -8.11 32.66 -17.19
N GLU A 899 -6.91 32.40 -17.69
CA GLU A 899 -6.57 32.47 -19.10
C GLU A 899 -6.11 31.09 -19.56
N MET A 900 -6.76 30.55 -20.60
CA MET A 900 -6.34 29.27 -21.18
C MET A 900 -4.86 29.35 -21.57
N PRO A 901 -4.00 28.46 -21.06
CA PRO A 901 -2.61 28.54 -21.40
C PRO A 901 -2.41 28.02 -22.83
N SER A 902 -1.53 28.67 -23.59
CA SER A 902 -1.27 28.33 -24.99
C SER A 902 -0.73 26.90 -25.13
N ALA A 903 -0.90 26.26 -26.29
CA ALA A 903 -0.48 24.87 -26.53
C ALA A 903 1.02 24.58 -26.25
N GLU A 904 1.85 25.61 -26.10
CA GLU A 904 3.27 25.54 -25.75
C GLU A 904 3.53 25.38 -24.23
N SER A 905 2.59 25.75 -23.35
CA SER A 905 2.75 25.56 -21.90
C SER A 905 2.57 24.10 -21.47
N LEU A 906 1.84 23.31 -22.27
CA LEU A 906 1.57 21.88 -22.05
C LEU A 906 2.81 20.98 -22.10
N PHE A 907 3.96 21.51 -22.51
CA PHE A 907 5.19 20.71 -22.59
C PHE A 907 5.85 20.51 -21.22
N PHE A 908 5.52 21.36 -20.23
CA PHE A 908 6.25 21.43 -18.96
C PHE A 908 5.38 21.56 -17.70
N ASP A 909 4.09 21.85 -17.84
CA ASP A 909 3.09 21.77 -16.76
C ASP A 909 2.51 20.37 -16.62
#